data_AF-R6YP45-F1
#
_entry.id   AF-R6YP45-F1
#
_cell.length_a   1.000
_cell.length_b   1.000
_cell.length_c   1.000
_cell.angle_alpha   90.00
_cell.angle_beta   90.00
_cell.angle_gamma   90.00
#
_symmetry.space_group_name_H-M   'P 1'
#
loop_
_entity.id
_entity.type
_entity.pdbx_description
1 polymer ?
#
loop_
_entity_poly.entity_id
_entity_poly.type
_entity_poly.pdbx_seq_one_letter_code
_entity_poly.pdbx_strand_id
1 'polypeptide(L)'
;MKQKVRKVWGYVLVFALLAGICPWQAESVKAESEKSFSSENREVEITLTENLFPDGHWCEYSLAVTNHSSQSIRDWQLTLSVNDLSKYSESFGCQATVKNDKLVVKGQGNGKVVAAGSTYKVDGDFKLGFTSQVSFSGAEITYEYGSQSTGGGNEGSVGSGATFIDGYQCNYTLTGQTKDVPYKDTPYGKHGALHVDGLQVKDKYNQPFTLRGASTHGMHWGDGETFLNKTAFQNLRDEWGVNMVRLVSYVTQGGYTDGAKDKLDEHIREGVSNLTDLGMYAIIDWHVHAENPNDKKSEAIQFFDTYSKKYKDRSNIIYEICNEPTGTPWDQIRPYAVDVIKTIRANDRDAIIVVGTNTWSQDVDEVATNGGKLVDPNVMYTIHFYSGSHGESLREKVRTALKAGTPVFCTEFGVCDASGNGGFDLEEADRWIDFFEENGISYCCWSLSKKNESASMLSPECNKVNGFTNADLGATGAWLINTYRSRGGETPAPSVSAAPSAVPTPSASVAPSASVAPRASVAPRASATPVTSAVPTPSASATSGTSEAPKPTTNTTPGKGTTPSVSDSPNERGENAVPEEDEDLEVAVSASSYTTTVVDGVQGVEVSNFDSQKTTITIPDYITIKGKKYPVISIQSNAFAKCKKLTKMVIGKNVRRIKAKAFYNCKKLKTIVIKTKKLTMKRVGKKAFAGIYKKAKITLPKGGFSKKQKAAYKKILRAGGVGKKAKIK
;
A
#
# COMPACT_ATOMS: atom_id res chain seq x y z
N MET A 1 -15.73 30.97 40.69
CA MET A 1 -16.01 29.57 41.07
C MET A 1 -15.52 28.53 40.06
N LYS A 2 -15.87 28.57 38.76
CA LYS A 2 -15.61 27.48 37.79
C LYS A 2 -14.15 26.98 37.62
N GLN A 3 -13.12 27.74 38.05
CA GLN A 3 -11.72 27.27 38.03
C GLN A 3 -11.29 26.40 39.25
N LYS A 4 -11.94 26.49 40.42
CA LYS A 4 -11.56 25.64 41.57
C LYS A 4 -12.01 24.18 41.41
N VAL A 5 -13.15 23.93 40.77
CA VAL A 5 -13.72 22.59 40.56
C VAL A 5 -12.79 21.67 39.76
N ARG A 6 -12.10 22.20 38.72
CA ARG A 6 -11.17 21.42 37.89
C ARG A 6 -9.91 20.94 38.62
N LYS A 7 -9.47 21.61 39.70
CA LYS A 7 -8.34 21.11 40.51
C LYS A 7 -8.74 19.97 41.44
N VAL A 8 -9.98 19.93 41.94
CA VAL A 8 -10.45 18.86 42.84
C VAL A 8 -10.49 17.52 42.11
N TRP A 9 -11.06 17.48 40.90
CA TRP A 9 -11.11 16.25 40.08
C TRP A 9 -9.73 15.70 39.69
N GLY A 10 -8.73 16.57 39.51
CA GLY A 10 -7.35 16.14 39.22
C GLY A 10 -6.71 15.35 40.36
N TYR A 11 -6.95 15.74 41.62
CA TYR A 11 -6.39 15.01 42.78
C TYR A 11 -7.12 13.70 43.08
N VAL A 12 -8.43 13.60 42.79
CA VAL A 12 -9.19 12.35 42.97
C VAL A 12 -8.68 11.25 42.03
N LEU A 13 -8.39 11.59 40.77
CA LEU A 13 -7.83 10.63 39.81
C LEU A 13 -6.45 10.09 40.22
N VAL A 14 -5.59 10.97 40.76
CA VAL A 14 -4.23 10.60 41.20
C VAL A 14 -4.25 9.72 42.45
N PHE A 15 -5.20 9.94 43.37
CA PHE A 15 -5.35 9.07 44.54
C PHE A 15 -5.91 7.68 44.20
N ALA A 16 -6.79 7.56 43.21
CA ALA A 16 -7.28 6.25 42.77
C ALA A 16 -6.15 5.36 42.21
N LEU A 17 -5.28 5.93 41.37
CA LEU A 17 -4.13 5.23 40.78
C LEU A 17 -3.07 4.78 41.81
N LEU A 18 -3.00 5.40 42.98
CA LEU A 18 -2.06 5.04 44.06
C LEU A 18 -2.65 4.11 45.12
N ALA A 19 -3.96 3.81 45.07
CA ALA A 19 -4.65 3.02 46.10
C ALA A 19 -4.85 1.54 45.72
N GLY A 20 -4.57 1.14 44.48
CA GLY A 20 -4.78 -0.25 44.01
C GLY A 20 -6.23 -0.71 43.89
N ILE A 21 -7.20 0.16 44.20
CA ILE A 21 -8.63 -0.13 44.06
C ILE A 21 -9.04 0.18 42.62
N CYS A 22 -9.35 -0.86 41.84
CA CYS A 22 -9.92 -0.74 40.50
C CYS A 22 -11.42 -1.10 40.54
N PRO A 23 -12.32 -0.14 40.81
CA PRO A 23 -13.75 -0.42 40.84
C PRO A 23 -14.29 -0.43 39.41
N TRP A 24 -14.10 -1.52 38.67
CA TRP A 24 -15.00 -2.00 37.59
C TRP A 24 -14.65 -3.42 37.08
N GLN A 25 -14.36 -4.36 37.98
CA GLN A 25 -14.75 -5.76 37.73
C GLN A 25 -16.19 -5.94 38.22
N ALA A 26 -17.15 -5.76 37.31
CA ALA A 26 -18.54 -6.10 37.55
C ALA A 26 -18.75 -7.58 37.20
N GLU A 27 -18.75 -8.45 38.22
CA GLU A 27 -19.07 -9.87 38.02
C GLU A 27 -20.54 -10.02 37.57
N SER A 28 -20.75 -10.50 36.35
CA SER A 28 -22.07 -10.74 35.79
C SER A 28 -22.70 -12.01 36.37
N VAL A 29 -23.62 -11.86 37.32
CA VAL A 29 -24.38 -13.00 37.88
C VAL A 29 -25.61 -13.29 37.02
N LYS A 30 -25.81 -14.58 36.69
CA LYS A 30 -26.66 -15.04 35.59
C LYS A 30 -28.13 -14.64 35.66
N ALA A 31 -28.62 -14.20 34.50
CA ALA A 31 -29.96 -14.50 34.01
C ALA A 31 -29.87 -14.90 32.52
N GLU A 32 -29.13 -15.98 32.23
CA GLU A 32 -28.92 -16.51 30.88
C GLU A 32 -30.23 -17.07 30.32
N SER A 33 -31.01 -16.23 29.65
CA SER A 33 -32.13 -16.66 28.80
C SER A 33 -31.66 -16.76 27.35
N GLU A 34 -31.94 -17.88 26.69
CA GLU A 34 -31.51 -18.11 25.31
C GLU A 34 -32.69 -18.11 24.33
N LYS A 35 -32.45 -17.57 23.13
CA LYS A 35 -33.43 -17.56 22.05
C LYS A 35 -32.81 -17.79 20.68
N SER A 36 -33.04 -18.99 20.14
CA SER A 36 -32.72 -19.34 18.74
C SER A 36 -33.77 -18.86 17.74
N PHE A 37 -33.30 -18.59 16.53
CA PHE A 37 -34.08 -18.37 15.31
C PHE A 37 -33.47 -19.15 14.16
N SER A 38 -34.27 -19.78 13.29
CA SER A 38 -33.77 -20.53 12.13
C SER A 38 -34.20 -19.88 10.80
N SER A 39 -33.44 -20.13 9.74
CA SER A 39 -33.87 -19.88 8.35
C SER A 39 -35.09 -20.74 8.00
N GLU A 40 -35.83 -20.37 6.95
CA GLU A 40 -37.04 -21.10 6.51
C GLU A 40 -36.77 -22.59 6.21
N ASN A 41 -35.57 -22.90 5.72
CA ASN A 41 -35.09 -24.25 5.43
C ASN A 41 -34.24 -24.88 6.56
N ARG A 42 -34.07 -24.19 7.70
CA ARG A 42 -33.30 -24.61 8.89
C ARG A 42 -31.80 -24.86 8.69
N GLU A 43 -31.25 -24.56 7.51
CA GLU A 43 -29.81 -24.65 7.23
C GLU A 43 -28.97 -23.64 8.03
N VAL A 44 -29.56 -22.57 8.55
CA VAL A 44 -28.89 -21.58 9.40
C VAL A 44 -29.72 -21.32 10.65
N GLU A 45 -29.07 -21.28 11.80
CA GLU A 45 -29.64 -20.92 13.09
C GLU A 45 -28.82 -19.80 13.73
N ILE A 46 -29.49 -18.86 14.40
CA ILE A 46 -28.84 -17.80 15.16
C ILE A 46 -29.44 -17.75 16.56
N THR A 47 -28.61 -17.99 17.56
CA THR A 47 -28.96 -17.95 18.98
C THR A 47 -28.57 -16.61 19.57
N LEU A 48 -29.44 -16.04 20.40
CA LEU A 48 -29.17 -14.89 21.25
C LEU A 48 -29.15 -15.34 22.71
N THR A 49 -28.03 -15.17 23.40
CA THR A 49 -27.87 -15.44 24.84
C THR A 49 -27.93 -14.11 25.60
N GLU A 50 -28.89 -13.97 26.51
CA GLU A 50 -29.13 -12.75 27.29
C GLU A 50 -28.13 -12.60 28.46
N ASN A 51 -27.57 -11.39 28.59
CA ASN A 51 -26.64 -10.99 29.64
C ASN A 51 -27.16 -9.67 30.25
N LEU A 52 -28.02 -9.77 31.26
CA LEU A 52 -28.59 -8.62 31.97
C LEU A 52 -27.63 -8.16 33.08
N PHE A 53 -27.37 -6.85 33.18
CA PHE A 53 -26.47 -6.30 34.20
C PHE A 53 -27.22 -5.99 35.50
N PRO A 54 -26.56 -6.01 36.69
CA PRO A 54 -27.25 -6.00 37.98
C PRO A 54 -28.10 -4.77 38.30
N ASP A 55 -27.94 -3.66 37.57
CA ASP A 55 -28.74 -2.45 37.72
C ASP A 55 -29.97 -2.39 36.78
N GLY A 56 -30.09 -3.34 35.85
CA GLY A 56 -31.16 -3.38 34.83
C GLY A 56 -31.08 -2.27 33.76
N HIS A 57 -30.08 -1.39 33.82
CA HIS A 57 -29.90 -0.28 32.88
C HIS A 57 -29.09 -0.65 31.63
N TRP A 58 -28.43 -1.81 31.64
CA TRP A 58 -27.75 -2.38 30.49
C TRP A 58 -28.11 -3.87 30.30
N CYS A 59 -28.26 -4.28 29.05
CA CYS A 59 -28.47 -5.68 28.68
C CYS A 59 -27.79 -5.99 27.34
N GLU A 60 -27.01 -7.05 27.31
CA GLU A 60 -26.28 -7.50 26.12
C GLU A 60 -26.83 -8.83 25.62
N TYR A 61 -27.05 -8.94 24.32
CA TYR A 61 -27.39 -10.20 23.67
C TYR A 61 -26.19 -10.65 22.85
N SER A 62 -25.47 -11.63 23.38
CA SER A 62 -24.37 -12.30 22.69
C SER A 62 -24.96 -13.21 21.61
N LEU A 63 -24.42 -13.18 20.38
CA LEU A 63 -24.93 -14.00 19.28
C LEU A 63 -24.01 -15.19 18.98
N ALA A 64 -24.61 -16.32 18.61
CA ALA A 64 -23.95 -17.44 17.97
C ALA A 64 -24.66 -17.77 16.64
N VAL A 65 -23.92 -18.13 15.60
CA VAL A 65 -24.46 -18.47 14.27
C VAL A 65 -24.04 -19.87 13.88
N THR A 66 -25.00 -20.78 13.78
CA THR A 66 -24.81 -22.18 13.40
C THR A 66 -25.23 -22.40 11.95
N ASN A 67 -24.36 -23.06 11.19
CA ASN A 67 -24.61 -23.51 9.83
C ASN A 67 -24.78 -25.03 9.84
N HIS A 68 -26.03 -25.48 9.71
CA HIS A 68 -26.40 -26.90 9.70
C HIS A 68 -26.26 -27.55 8.31
N SER A 69 -25.83 -26.80 7.29
CA SER A 69 -25.71 -27.29 5.91
C SER A 69 -24.31 -27.82 5.57
N SER A 70 -24.21 -28.53 4.43
CA SER A 70 -22.97 -29.07 3.88
C SER A 70 -22.12 -28.06 3.09
N GLN A 71 -22.51 -26.78 3.04
CA GLN A 71 -21.78 -25.71 2.34
C GLN A 71 -21.52 -24.53 3.25
N SER A 72 -20.36 -23.89 3.09
CA SER A 72 -19.96 -22.77 3.93
C SER A 72 -20.65 -21.46 3.54
N ILE A 73 -20.98 -20.65 4.55
CA ILE A 73 -21.62 -19.35 4.41
C ILE A 73 -20.53 -18.28 4.34
N ARG A 74 -20.65 -17.34 3.40
CA ARG A 74 -19.68 -16.23 3.19
C ARG A 74 -20.22 -14.83 3.53
N ASP A 75 -21.52 -14.73 3.75
CA ASP A 75 -22.23 -13.51 4.16
C ASP A 75 -23.57 -13.93 4.76
N TRP A 76 -24.00 -13.26 5.82
CA TRP A 76 -25.32 -13.46 6.41
C TRP A 76 -25.85 -12.17 7.03
N GLN A 77 -27.16 -12.14 7.23
CA GLN A 77 -27.90 -11.03 7.80
C GLN A 77 -29.12 -11.56 8.56
N LEU A 78 -29.18 -11.19 9.84
CA LEU A 78 -30.32 -11.37 10.74
C LEU A 78 -31.14 -10.08 10.77
N THR A 79 -32.46 -10.19 10.73
CA THR A 79 -33.37 -9.04 10.79
C THR A 79 -34.43 -9.26 11.88
N LEU A 80 -34.19 -8.64 13.05
CA LEU A 80 -34.98 -8.82 14.27
C LEU A 80 -36.13 -7.81 14.37
N SER A 81 -37.32 -8.30 14.72
CA SER A 81 -38.40 -7.49 15.27
C SER A 81 -38.19 -7.38 16.79
N VAL A 82 -37.80 -6.19 17.27
CA VAL A 82 -37.59 -5.90 18.70
C VAL A 82 -38.79 -5.10 19.22
N ASN A 83 -39.25 -5.38 20.44
CA ASN A 83 -40.41 -4.70 21.04
C ASN A 83 -40.19 -3.17 21.24
N ASP A 84 -38.96 -2.76 21.55
CA ASP A 84 -38.56 -1.37 21.70
C ASP A 84 -37.17 -1.14 21.10
N LEU A 85 -37.14 -0.56 19.90
CA LEU A 85 -35.90 -0.21 19.19
C LEU A 85 -35.25 1.08 19.69
N SER A 86 -35.90 1.86 20.56
CA SER A 86 -35.30 3.08 21.12
C SER A 86 -34.19 2.79 22.12
N LYS A 87 -34.19 1.58 22.69
CA LYS A 87 -33.18 1.06 23.61
C LYS A 87 -31.90 0.55 22.95
N TYR A 88 -31.90 0.32 21.62
CA TYR A 88 -30.70 -0.18 20.94
C TYR A 88 -29.60 0.89 20.95
N SER A 89 -28.45 0.57 21.55
CA SER A 89 -27.29 1.46 21.65
C SER A 89 -26.25 1.15 20.58
N GLU A 90 -25.72 -0.08 20.59
CA GLU A 90 -24.52 -0.44 19.82
C GLU A 90 -24.42 -1.94 19.51
N SER A 91 -23.43 -2.29 18.69
CA SER A 91 -23.10 -3.67 18.36
C SER A 91 -21.60 -3.86 18.25
N PHE A 92 -21.11 -4.99 18.76
CA PHE A 92 -19.69 -5.35 18.77
C PHE A 92 -19.49 -6.65 17.99
N GLY A 93 -18.37 -6.76 17.25
CA GLY A 93 -18.09 -7.83 16.29
C GLY A 93 -19.00 -7.89 15.05
N CYS A 94 -20.21 -7.33 15.13
CA CYS A 94 -21.20 -7.28 14.06
C CYS A 94 -21.64 -5.83 13.72
N GLN A 95 -22.21 -5.64 12.53
CA GLN A 95 -22.86 -4.39 12.13
C GLN A 95 -24.37 -4.51 12.31
N ALA A 96 -24.92 -3.94 13.39
CA ALA A 96 -26.36 -3.77 13.56
C ALA A 96 -26.83 -2.36 13.19
N THR A 97 -28.02 -2.28 12.60
CA THR A 97 -28.59 -1.03 12.07
C THR A 97 -30.11 -1.05 12.07
N VAL A 98 -30.75 -0.06 12.69
CA VAL A 98 -32.22 0.07 12.67
C VAL A 98 -32.69 0.50 11.28
N LYS A 99 -33.61 -0.29 10.69
CA LYS A 99 -34.18 -0.06 9.34
C LYS A 99 -35.62 -0.58 9.30
N ASN A 100 -36.56 0.26 8.85
CA ASN A 100 -37.98 -0.09 8.69
C ASN A 100 -38.58 -0.76 9.95
N ASP A 101 -38.32 -0.17 11.11
CA ASP A 101 -38.83 -0.62 12.42
C ASP A 101 -38.45 -2.08 12.78
N LYS A 102 -37.29 -2.52 12.27
CA LYS A 102 -36.55 -3.74 12.65
C LYS A 102 -35.06 -3.42 12.88
N LEU A 103 -34.37 -4.27 13.64
CA LEU A 103 -32.91 -4.23 13.79
C LEU A 103 -32.25 -5.19 12.79
N VAL A 104 -31.50 -4.66 11.84
CA VAL A 104 -30.80 -5.44 10.79
C VAL A 104 -29.33 -5.61 11.17
N VAL A 105 -28.95 -6.82 11.55
CA VAL A 105 -27.62 -7.26 11.99
C VAL A 105 -26.91 -8.01 10.87
N LYS A 106 -25.60 -7.80 10.72
CA LYS A 106 -24.73 -8.49 9.75
C LYS A 106 -23.42 -8.91 10.40
N GLY A 107 -22.93 -10.10 10.04
CA GLY A 107 -21.57 -10.51 10.36
C GLY A 107 -20.52 -9.56 9.75
N GLN A 108 -19.41 -9.37 10.46
CA GLN A 108 -18.22 -8.67 10.01
C GLN A 108 -16.97 -9.46 10.40
N GLY A 109 -15.83 -9.16 9.74
CA GLY A 109 -14.58 -9.90 9.94
C GLY A 109 -14.79 -11.41 9.78
N ASN A 110 -14.17 -12.19 10.66
CA ASN A 110 -14.28 -13.65 10.68
C ASN A 110 -15.73 -14.11 10.89
N GLY A 111 -16.50 -13.41 11.75
CA GLY A 111 -17.92 -13.71 12.04
C GLY A 111 -18.89 -13.45 10.88
N LYS A 112 -18.39 -13.00 9.73
CA LYS A 112 -19.12 -12.99 8.47
C LYS A 112 -19.24 -14.38 7.83
N VAL A 113 -18.32 -15.29 8.16
CA VAL A 113 -18.10 -16.56 7.45
C VAL A 113 -18.29 -17.73 8.41
N VAL A 114 -19.17 -18.69 8.08
CA VAL A 114 -19.56 -19.78 8.99
C VAL A 114 -19.49 -21.12 8.27
N ALA A 115 -18.73 -22.07 8.82
CA ALA A 115 -18.40 -23.31 8.12
C ALA A 115 -19.54 -24.32 8.10
N ALA A 116 -19.56 -25.16 7.06
CA ALA A 116 -20.46 -26.30 6.97
C ALA A 116 -20.42 -27.14 8.26
N GLY A 117 -21.58 -27.39 8.86
CA GLY A 117 -21.72 -28.14 10.12
C GLY A 117 -21.14 -27.46 11.37
N SER A 118 -20.90 -26.14 11.38
CA SER A 118 -20.23 -25.45 12.50
C SER A 118 -21.05 -24.30 13.09
N THR A 119 -20.68 -23.91 14.32
CA THR A 119 -21.15 -22.67 14.97
C THR A 119 -20.01 -21.65 15.06
N TYR A 120 -20.22 -20.47 14.49
CA TYR A 120 -19.41 -19.30 14.81
C TYR A 120 -19.99 -18.62 16.05
N LYS A 121 -19.19 -18.60 17.13
CA LYS A 121 -19.45 -17.88 18.38
C LYS A 121 -18.11 -17.30 18.83
N VAL A 122 -18.11 -16.06 19.32
CA VAL A 122 -16.97 -15.52 20.06
C VAL A 122 -17.51 -14.97 21.37
N ASP A 123 -17.13 -15.63 22.46
CA ASP A 123 -17.50 -15.22 23.81
C ASP A 123 -16.85 -13.87 24.14
N GLY A 124 -17.66 -12.89 24.54
CA GLY A 124 -17.25 -11.50 24.72
C GLY A 124 -17.45 -10.61 23.49
N ASP A 125 -17.06 -11.05 22.30
CA ASP A 125 -16.84 -10.14 21.15
C ASP A 125 -17.98 -10.02 20.13
N PHE A 126 -19.03 -10.84 20.20
CA PHE A 126 -20.10 -10.84 19.20
C PHE A 126 -21.46 -10.51 19.86
N LYS A 127 -21.84 -9.23 19.90
CA LYS A 127 -22.89 -8.69 20.80
C LYS A 127 -23.78 -7.59 20.21
N LEU A 128 -25.00 -7.49 20.75
CA LEU A 128 -25.92 -6.34 20.63
C LEU A 128 -26.16 -5.72 22.03
N GLY A 129 -25.89 -4.43 22.19
CA GLY A 129 -26.06 -3.70 23.46
C GLY A 129 -27.34 -2.85 23.51
N PHE A 130 -28.11 -2.98 24.59
CA PHE A 130 -29.36 -2.25 24.82
C PHE A 130 -29.39 -1.58 26.20
N THR A 131 -30.00 -0.39 26.29
CA THR A 131 -30.13 0.42 27.52
C THR A 131 -31.19 -0.09 28.51
N SER A 132 -31.37 -1.41 28.58
CA SER A 132 -32.23 -2.26 29.43
C SER A 132 -32.78 -3.43 28.60
N GLN A 133 -33.33 -4.44 29.27
CA GLN A 133 -33.90 -5.64 28.63
C GLN A 133 -34.92 -5.32 27.52
N VAL A 134 -34.90 -6.12 26.45
CA VAL A 134 -35.84 -6.09 25.31
C VAL A 134 -36.40 -7.48 25.04
N SER A 135 -37.42 -7.58 24.19
CA SER A 135 -37.94 -8.86 23.72
C SER A 135 -38.09 -8.91 22.20
N PHE A 136 -37.74 -10.05 21.63
CA PHE A 136 -37.76 -10.29 20.19
C PHE A 136 -39.05 -11.00 19.78
N SER A 137 -39.88 -10.35 18.96
CA SER A 137 -41.18 -10.87 18.51
C SER A 137 -41.11 -11.68 17.21
N GLY A 138 -39.97 -11.65 16.51
CA GLY A 138 -39.72 -12.44 15.31
C GLY A 138 -38.37 -12.13 14.68
N ALA A 139 -37.92 -12.98 13.76
CA ALA A 139 -36.67 -12.83 13.03
C ALA A 139 -36.82 -13.26 11.57
N GLU A 140 -35.88 -12.82 10.75
CA GLU A 140 -35.75 -13.17 9.33
C GLU A 140 -34.24 -13.33 9.05
N ILE A 141 -33.82 -14.51 8.58
CA ILE A 141 -32.42 -14.86 8.34
C ILE A 141 -32.19 -15.03 6.84
N THR A 142 -31.18 -14.34 6.33
CA THR A 142 -30.75 -14.40 4.92
C THR A 142 -29.24 -14.60 4.87
N TYR A 143 -28.76 -15.46 3.97
CA TYR A 143 -27.36 -15.86 3.88
C TYR A 143 -26.97 -16.19 2.44
N GLU A 144 -25.66 -16.20 2.16
CA GLU A 144 -25.10 -16.59 0.87
C GLU A 144 -24.01 -17.65 1.05
N TYR A 145 -24.07 -18.72 0.25
CA TYR A 145 -23.01 -19.72 0.16
C TYR A 145 -21.75 -19.21 -0.53
N GLY A 146 -20.61 -19.80 -0.18
CA GLY A 146 -19.33 -19.61 -0.87
C GLY A 146 -18.28 -20.63 -0.43
N SER A 147 -17.25 -20.80 -1.24
CA SER A 147 -16.02 -21.49 -0.85
C SER A 147 -15.40 -20.79 0.35
N GLN A 148 -15.10 -21.54 1.40
CA GLN A 148 -14.38 -21.05 2.58
C GLN A 148 -12.89 -21.35 2.48
N SER A 149 -12.08 -20.47 3.08
CA SER A 149 -11.04 -20.97 3.99
C SER A 149 -11.57 -20.82 5.42
N THR A 150 -11.40 -21.85 6.24
CA THR A 150 -11.84 -21.88 7.65
C THR A 150 -10.72 -21.47 8.59
N GLY A 151 -10.80 -20.27 9.15
CA GLY A 151 -10.07 -19.93 10.37
C GLY A 151 -10.87 -20.34 11.61
N GLY A 152 -10.32 -21.24 12.43
CA GLY A 152 -10.87 -21.68 13.71
C GLY A 152 -9.74 -22.32 14.52
N GLY A 153 -9.52 -21.85 15.75
CA GLY A 153 -8.23 -22.02 16.44
C GLY A 153 -8.17 -23.12 17.50
N ASN A 154 -6.91 -23.45 17.84
CA ASN A 154 -6.40 -24.28 18.93
C ASN A 154 -6.57 -25.81 18.91
N GLU A 155 -5.45 -26.44 19.26
CA GLU A 155 -5.24 -27.81 19.75
C GLU A 155 -5.80 -29.00 18.96
N GLY A 156 -4.88 -29.76 18.36
CA GLY A 156 -5.05 -31.22 18.22
C GLY A 156 -5.18 -31.81 16.82
N SER A 157 -5.21 -31.02 15.73
CA SER A 157 -5.00 -31.57 14.38
C SER A 157 -4.55 -30.51 13.37
N VAL A 158 -3.67 -30.88 12.44
CA VAL A 158 -3.18 -29.98 11.38
C VAL A 158 -4.18 -29.98 10.22
N GLY A 159 -5.11 -29.03 10.24
CA GLY A 159 -5.96 -28.73 9.09
C GLY A 159 -5.10 -28.31 7.88
N SER A 160 -5.28 -28.96 6.74
CA SER A 160 -4.45 -28.75 5.55
C SER A 160 -4.56 -27.32 5.03
N GLY A 161 -3.44 -26.61 4.95
CA GLY A 161 -3.35 -25.35 4.22
C GLY A 161 -3.76 -25.50 2.77
N ALA A 162 -4.42 -24.49 2.24
CA ALA A 162 -4.76 -24.46 0.82
C ALA A 162 -3.54 -23.94 0.04
N THR A 163 -2.56 -24.78 -0.28
CA THR A 163 -1.41 -24.35 -1.10
C THR A 163 -1.84 -23.90 -2.53
N PHE A 164 -3.10 -24.17 -2.92
CA PHE A 164 -3.72 -23.78 -4.19
C PHE A 164 -5.03 -23.00 -3.97
N ILE A 165 -5.39 -22.16 -4.94
CA ILE A 165 -6.72 -21.53 -5.05
C ILE A 165 -7.31 -21.96 -6.39
N ASP A 166 -8.54 -22.50 -6.40
CA ASP A 166 -9.17 -22.95 -7.63
C ASP A 166 -9.32 -21.79 -8.65
N GLY A 167 -9.03 -22.08 -9.91
CA GLY A 167 -8.97 -21.11 -11.01
C GLY A 167 -7.87 -20.05 -10.93
N TYR A 168 -7.11 -19.93 -9.83
CA TYR A 168 -5.98 -19.00 -9.75
C TYR A 168 -4.70 -19.65 -10.28
N GLN A 169 -3.97 -18.92 -11.13
CA GLN A 169 -2.77 -19.41 -11.79
C GLN A 169 -1.80 -18.27 -12.13
N CYS A 170 -0.55 -18.62 -12.41
CA CYS A 170 0.40 -17.67 -12.96
C CYS A 170 0.03 -17.33 -14.41
N ASN A 171 -0.15 -16.04 -14.71
CA ASN A 171 -0.49 -15.51 -16.04
C ASN A 171 0.68 -15.55 -17.03
N TYR A 172 1.87 -16.00 -16.59
CA TYR A 172 3.08 -16.07 -17.38
C TYR A 172 3.56 -17.51 -17.46
N THR A 173 3.93 -17.97 -18.65
CA THR A 173 4.66 -19.23 -18.78
C THR A 173 6.04 -19.09 -18.13
N LEU A 174 6.38 -20.07 -17.29
CA LEU A 174 7.72 -20.34 -16.78
C LEU A 174 8.32 -21.49 -17.60
N THR A 175 9.56 -21.32 -18.04
CA THR A 175 10.31 -22.36 -18.78
C THR A 175 11.24 -23.17 -17.88
N GLY A 176 11.52 -22.67 -16.67
CA GLY A 176 12.55 -23.22 -15.79
C GLY A 176 13.98 -22.98 -16.29
N GLN A 177 14.17 -22.39 -17.47
CA GLN A 177 15.49 -22.10 -18.00
C GLN A 177 16.06 -20.84 -17.33
N THR A 178 17.37 -20.85 -17.11
CA THR A 178 18.12 -19.65 -16.72
C THR A 178 18.51 -18.85 -17.95
N LYS A 179 18.85 -17.57 -17.75
CA LYS A 179 19.29 -16.65 -18.81
C LYS A 179 20.70 -16.17 -18.51
N ASP A 180 21.55 -16.20 -19.54
CA ASP A 180 22.80 -15.47 -19.49
C ASP A 180 22.48 -13.97 -19.64
N VAL A 181 22.56 -13.26 -18.51
CA VAL A 181 22.31 -11.82 -18.41
C VAL A 181 23.66 -11.17 -18.10
N PRO A 182 24.20 -10.34 -19.00
CA PRO A 182 25.49 -9.67 -18.78
C PRO A 182 25.47 -8.91 -17.45
N TYR A 183 26.56 -8.98 -16.67
CA TYR A 183 26.54 -8.48 -15.29
C TYR A 183 26.03 -7.04 -15.16
N LYS A 184 26.43 -6.15 -16.08
CA LYS A 184 25.98 -4.75 -16.16
C LYS A 184 24.45 -4.56 -16.25
N ASP A 185 23.73 -5.58 -16.75
CA ASP A 185 22.29 -5.57 -17.02
C ASP A 185 21.46 -6.25 -15.93
N THR A 186 22.11 -6.87 -14.94
CA THR A 186 21.51 -7.38 -13.69
C THR A 186 21.02 -6.23 -12.79
N PRO A 187 20.19 -6.48 -11.76
CA PRO A 187 19.78 -5.45 -10.80
C PRO A 187 20.95 -4.66 -10.20
N TYR A 188 21.96 -5.32 -9.64
CA TYR A 188 23.12 -4.67 -9.03
C TYR A 188 24.07 -4.07 -10.08
N GLY A 189 24.23 -4.68 -11.26
CA GLY A 189 25.01 -4.08 -12.34
C GLY A 189 24.46 -2.70 -12.75
N LYS A 190 23.13 -2.63 -12.92
CA LYS A 190 22.40 -1.40 -13.22
C LYS A 190 22.49 -0.40 -12.06
N HIS A 191 22.02 -0.78 -10.88
CA HIS A 191 21.75 0.17 -9.77
C HIS A 191 22.90 0.31 -8.75
N GLY A 192 23.76 -0.70 -8.61
CA GLY A 192 24.97 -0.66 -7.78
C GLY A 192 24.68 -0.53 -6.29
N ALA A 193 25.59 0.11 -5.55
CA ALA A 193 25.41 0.42 -4.14
C ALA A 193 24.11 1.21 -3.92
N LEU A 194 23.30 0.77 -2.96
CA LEU A 194 22.09 1.47 -2.55
C LEU A 194 22.33 2.28 -1.28
N HIS A 195 21.55 3.34 -1.11
CA HIS A 195 21.51 4.15 0.12
C HIS A 195 20.06 4.54 0.44
N VAL A 196 19.83 5.10 1.63
CA VAL A 196 18.54 5.68 2.02
C VAL A 196 18.63 7.20 1.87
N ASP A 197 17.61 7.82 1.28
CA ASP A 197 17.46 9.28 1.26
C ASP A 197 16.00 9.66 1.51
N GLY A 198 15.78 10.46 2.55
CA GLY A 198 14.47 10.88 3.05
C GLY A 198 13.64 9.71 3.59
N LEU A 199 12.90 9.07 2.70
CA LEU A 199 11.96 7.97 3.01
C LEU A 199 12.20 6.70 2.17
N GLN A 200 13.10 6.74 1.19
CA GLN A 200 13.19 5.75 0.12
C GLN A 200 14.60 5.21 -0.07
N VAL A 201 14.69 3.98 -0.56
CA VAL A 201 15.93 3.39 -1.08
C VAL A 201 16.23 4.00 -2.45
N LYS A 202 17.49 4.38 -2.68
CA LYS A 202 17.99 4.95 -3.93
C LYS A 202 19.24 4.25 -4.43
N ASP A 203 19.42 4.28 -5.75
CA ASP A 203 20.59 3.73 -6.43
C ASP A 203 21.81 4.66 -6.47
N LYS A 204 22.92 4.19 -7.05
CA LYS A 204 24.17 4.96 -7.22
C LYS A 204 24.02 6.23 -8.07
N TYR A 205 22.88 6.44 -8.74
CA TYR A 205 22.54 7.61 -9.54
C TYR A 205 21.47 8.48 -8.85
N ASN A 206 21.20 8.24 -7.57
CA ASN A 206 20.18 8.89 -6.74
C ASN A 206 18.75 8.73 -7.29
N GLN A 207 18.47 7.68 -8.05
CA GLN A 207 17.12 7.34 -8.50
C GLN A 207 16.45 6.38 -7.50
N PRO A 208 15.19 6.61 -7.09
CA PRO A 208 14.47 5.66 -6.24
C PRO A 208 14.36 4.27 -6.86
N PHE A 209 14.61 3.24 -6.05
CA PHE A 209 14.71 1.85 -6.50
C PHE A 209 13.97 0.92 -5.54
N THR A 210 12.83 0.37 -5.97
CA THR A 210 12.06 -0.61 -5.21
C THR A 210 12.72 -1.99 -5.27
N LEU A 211 13.18 -2.49 -4.13
CA LEU A 211 13.52 -3.91 -3.99
C LEU A 211 12.24 -4.73 -3.89
N ARG A 212 12.16 -5.81 -4.68
CA ARG A 212 11.04 -6.74 -4.79
C ARG A 212 11.62 -8.14 -4.55
N GLY A 213 11.50 -8.61 -3.32
CA GLY A 213 12.25 -9.76 -2.80
C GLY A 213 11.45 -11.05 -2.69
N ALA A 214 12.16 -12.16 -2.70
CA ALA A 214 11.67 -13.43 -2.15
C ALA A 214 12.48 -13.78 -0.90
N SER A 215 11.80 -14.06 0.21
CA SER A 215 12.44 -14.59 1.41
C SER A 215 12.68 -16.07 1.24
N THR A 216 13.82 -16.58 1.69
CA THR A 216 13.90 -18.00 2.06
C THR A 216 12.90 -18.25 3.20
N HIS A 217 12.48 -19.50 3.37
CA HIS A 217 12.04 -19.96 4.70
C HIS A 217 13.26 -20.10 5.62
N GLY A 218 13.10 -20.62 6.84
CA GLY A 218 14.24 -20.84 7.74
C GLY A 218 15.27 -21.77 7.11
N MET A 219 16.49 -21.26 6.89
CA MET A 219 17.50 -21.95 6.07
C MET A 219 18.03 -23.27 6.67
N HIS A 220 17.69 -23.57 7.92
CA HIS A 220 18.02 -24.82 8.60
C HIS A 220 16.96 -25.93 8.43
N TRP A 221 15.75 -25.60 7.95
CA TRP A 221 14.65 -26.52 7.73
C TRP A 221 14.54 -27.01 6.28
N GLY A 222 14.45 -28.34 6.10
CA GLY A 222 14.56 -29.02 4.79
C GLY A 222 13.65 -28.50 3.67
N ASP A 223 12.41 -28.12 4.00
CA ASP A 223 11.41 -27.61 3.04
C ASP A 223 11.75 -26.23 2.44
N GLY A 224 12.67 -25.48 3.06
CA GLY A 224 13.26 -24.25 2.49
C GLY A 224 14.71 -24.45 2.04
N GLU A 225 15.50 -25.17 2.84
CA GLU A 225 16.93 -25.46 2.63
C GLU A 225 17.22 -26.05 1.23
N THR A 226 16.31 -26.88 0.73
CA THR A 226 16.39 -27.51 -0.60
C THR A 226 16.58 -26.50 -1.75
N PHE A 227 16.15 -25.24 -1.58
CA PHE A 227 16.16 -24.22 -2.63
C PHE A 227 17.33 -23.23 -2.56
N LEU A 228 18.28 -23.41 -1.63
CA LEU A 228 19.39 -22.50 -1.38
C LEU A 228 20.55 -22.64 -2.40
N ASN A 229 20.22 -22.66 -3.70
CA ASN A 229 21.19 -22.87 -4.77
C ASN A 229 21.14 -21.76 -5.85
N LYS A 230 22.29 -21.52 -6.50
CA LYS A 230 22.48 -20.46 -7.50
C LYS A 230 21.45 -20.52 -8.64
N THR A 231 21.13 -21.71 -9.15
CA THR A 231 20.16 -21.88 -10.24
C THR A 231 18.76 -21.48 -9.81
N ALA A 232 18.32 -21.85 -8.60
CA ALA A 232 17.03 -21.44 -8.06
C ALA A 232 16.91 -19.91 -7.97
N PHE A 233 17.89 -19.23 -7.35
CA PHE A 233 17.92 -17.76 -7.28
C PHE A 233 17.99 -17.12 -8.68
N GLN A 234 18.68 -17.74 -9.63
CA GLN A 234 18.72 -17.30 -11.02
C GLN A 234 17.34 -17.43 -11.70
N ASN A 235 16.56 -18.49 -11.44
CA ASN A 235 15.18 -18.58 -11.92
C ASN A 235 14.28 -17.48 -11.35
N LEU A 236 14.45 -17.10 -10.07
CA LEU A 236 13.72 -15.98 -9.45
C LEU A 236 14.03 -14.66 -10.17
N ARG A 237 15.31 -14.40 -10.44
CA ARG A 237 15.77 -13.22 -11.20
C ARG A 237 15.21 -13.20 -12.63
N ASP A 238 15.35 -14.33 -13.33
CA ASP A 238 15.20 -14.40 -14.79
C ASP A 238 13.75 -14.60 -15.23
N GLU A 239 12.92 -15.31 -14.44
CA GLU A 239 11.53 -15.60 -14.79
C GLU A 239 10.48 -15.13 -13.78
N TRP A 240 10.84 -14.78 -12.53
CA TRP A 240 9.84 -14.35 -11.52
C TRP A 240 9.80 -12.83 -11.33
N GLY A 241 10.86 -12.10 -11.70
CA GLY A 241 10.96 -10.64 -11.56
C GLY A 241 11.46 -10.19 -10.17
N VAL A 242 12.11 -11.09 -9.43
CA VAL A 242 12.73 -10.83 -8.13
C VAL A 242 14.08 -10.15 -8.33
N ASN A 243 14.39 -9.10 -7.56
CA ASN A 243 15.69 -8.41 -7.62
C ASN A 243 16.53 -8.54 -6.33
N MET A 244 15.96 -9.15 -5.29
CA MET A 244 16.54 -9.33 -3.96
C MET A 244 16.15 -10.69 -3.37
N VAL A 245 17.01 -11.32 -2.57
CA VAL A 245 16.63 -12.47 -1.73
C VAL A 245 16.95 -12.18 -0.27
N ARG A 246 16.06 -12.54 0.64
CA ARG A 246 16.29 -12.47 2.10
C ARG A 246 16.70 -13.84 2.61
N LEU A 247 17.85 -13.90 3.28
CA LEU A 247 18.49 -15.11 3.78
C LEU A 247 18.22 -15.23 5.29
N VAL A 248 17.28 -16.10 5.64
CA VAL A 248 16.65 -16.15 6.97
C VAL A 248 17.41 -17.05 7.94
N SER A 249 18.06 -16.45 8.93
CA SER A 249 18.78 -17.14 9.99
C SER A 249 18.02 -17.04 11.32
N TYR A 250 17.13 -18.01 11.57
CA TYR A 250 16.41 -18.15 12.85
C TYR A 250 17.37 -18.11 14.04
N VAL A 251 17.00 -17.35 15.08
CA VAL A 251 17.84 -17.21 16.28
C VAL A 251 17.65 -18.41 17.21
N THR A 252 16.40 -18.82 17.45
CA THR A 252 16.03 -20.02 18.23
C THR A 252 15.36 -21.06 17.31
N GLN A 253 14.47 -21.92 17.80
CA GLN A 253 13.68 -22.88 17.00
C GLN A 253 14.56 -23.86 16.18
N GLY A 254 15.62 -24.38 16.81
CA GLY A 254 16.67 -25.19 16.17
C GLY A 254 17.68 -24.37 15.35
N GLY A 255 17.64 -23.05 15.42
CA GLY A 255 18.41 -22.11 14.61
C GLY A 255 19.83 -21.82 15.12
N TYR A 256 20.29 -20.58 14.89
CA TYR A 256 21.69 -20.16 15.03
C TYR A 256 22.22 -20.23 16.46
N THR A 257 21.40 -19.91 17.47
CA THR A 257 21.79 -20.05 18.89
C THR A 257 21.35 -21.39 19.49
N ASP A 258 20.82 -22.29 18.66
CA ASP A 258 20.10 -23.51 19.04
C ASP A 258 20.44 -24.70 18.11
N GLY A 259 21.75 -24.87 17.83
CA GLY A 259 22.30 -26.06 17.17
C GLY A 259 22.58 -25.98 15.66
N ALA A 260 21.95 -25.07 14.91
CA ALA A 260 22.18 -24.96 13.45
C ALA A 260 23.24 -23.93 13.02
N LYS A 261 24.05 -23.39 13.95
CA LYS A 261 25.04 -22.34 13.67
C LYS A 261 25.88 -22.60 12.41
N ASP A 262 26.60 -23.72 12.35
CA ASP A 262 27.57 -23.95 11.26
C ASP A 262 26.89 -24.13 9.89
N LYS A 263 25.69 -24.72 9.88
CA LYS A 263 24.83 -24.83 8.69
C LYS A 263 24.36 -23.44 8.24
N LEU A 264 23.87 -22.60 9.16
CA LEU A 264 23.42 -21.25 8.83
C LEU A 264 24.59 -20.36 8.39
N ASP A 265 25.78 -20.53 8.99
CA ASP A 265 27.01 -19.87 8.53
C ASP A 265 27.34 -20.26 7.08
N GLU A 266 27.16 -21.53 6.71
CA GLU A 266 27.35 -22.05 5.36
C GLU A 266 26.33 -21.47 4.37
N HIS A 267 25.05 -21.55 4.69
CA HIS A 267 23.98 -21.01 3.84
C HIS A 267 24.05 -19.49 3.65
N ILE A 268 24.48 -18.72 4.67
CA ILE A 268 24.75 -17.29 4.50
C ILE A 268 25.97 -17.06 3.58
N ARG A 269 27.04 -17.86 3.69
CA ARG A 269 28.21 -17.76 2.79
C ARG A 269 27.83 -18.04 1.33
N GLU A 270 27.18 -19.16 1.08
CA GLU A 270 26.81 -19.59 -0.27
C GLU A 270 25.72 -18.71 -0.85
N GLY A 271 24.67 -18.39 -0.08
CA GLY A 271 23.60 -17.50 -0.50
C GLY A 271 24.10 -16.12 -0.91
N VAL A 272 24.93 -15.48 -0.06
CA VAL A 272 25.53 -14.18 -0.37
C VAL A 272 26.45 -14.27 -1.60
N SER A 273 27.25 -15.33 -1.77
CA SER A 273 28.10 -15.47 -2.95
C SER A 273 27.29 -15.66 -4.23
N ASN A 274 26.27 -16.52 -4.19
CA ASN A 274 25.37 -16.80 -5.32
C ASN A 274 24.62 -15.52 -5.75
N LEU A 275 24.14 -14.71 -4.80
CA LEU A 275 23.44 -13.46 -5.10
C LEU A 275 24.38 -12.37 -5.61
N THR A 276 25.59 -12.21 -5.06
CA THR A 276 26.60 -11.28 -5.58
C THR A 276 26.99 -11.62 -7.02
N ASP A 277 27.20 -12.91 -7.34
CA ASP A 277 27.51 -13.40 -8.68
C ASP A 277 26.37 -13.14 -9.69
N LEU A 278 25.12 -13.33 -9.26
CA LEU A 278 23.92 -13.11 -10.09
C LEU A 278 23.57 -11.62 -10.24
N GLY A 279 24.28 -10.72 -9.54
CA GLY A 279 24.00 -9.29 -9.51
C GLY A 279 22.67 -8.97 -8.84
N MET A 280 22.37 -9.66 -7.74
CA MET A 280 21.17 -9.48 -6.93
C MET A 280 21.51 -8.90 -5.56
N TYR A 281 20.53 -8.27 -4.93
CA TYR A 281 20.65 -7.80 -3.54
C TYR A 281 20.37 -8.94 -2.57
N ALA A 282 20.99 -8.89 -1.39
CA ALA A 282 20.76 -9.87 -0.33
C ALA A 282 20.46 -9.17 1.00
N ILE A 283 19.41 -9.61 1.70
CA ILE A 283 19.24 -9.32 3.13
C ILE A 283 19.85 -10.48 3.92
N ILE A 284 20.69 -10.18 4.90
CA ILE A 284 21.09 -11.12 5.96
C ILE A 284 20.22 -10.79 7.17
N ASP A 285 19.33 -11.72 7.54
CA ASP A 285 18.29 -11.54 8.54
C ASP A 285 18.62 -12.32 9.83
N TRP A 286 18.74 -11.58 10.94
CA TRP A 286 18.81 -12.14 12.30
C TRP A 286 17.38 -12.37 12.82
N HIS A 287 16.87 -13.55 12.48
CA HIS A 287 15.44 -13.83 12.51
C HIS A 287 14.95 -14.21 13.93
N VAL A 288 14.81 -13.17 14.76
CA VAL A 288 14.02 -13.15 16.00
C VAL A 288 12.55 -13.32 15.60
N HIS A 289 11.90 -14.38 16.07
CA HIS A 289 10.50 -14.68 15.82
C HIS A 289 9.76 -14.71 17.17
N ALA A 290 9.20 -13.56 17.53
CA ALA A 290 8.49 -13.25 18.76
C ALA A 290 9.31 -13.09 20.06
N GLU A 291 10.62 -13.34 20.09
CA GLU A 291 11.43 -13.11 21.30
C GLU A 291 11.77 -11.62 21.54
N ASN A 292 12.32 -11.29 22.72
CA ASN A 292 12.94 -9.98 22.95
C ASN A 292 14.36 -9.98 22.35
N PRO A 293 14.70 -9.10 21.39
CA PRO A 293 16.02 -9.10 20.75
C PRO A 293 17.18 -8.84 21.75
N ASN A 294 16.90 -8.26 22.92
CA ASN A 294 17.91 -8.06 23.96
C ASN A 294 18.44 -9.37 24.57
N ASP A 295 17.64 -10.44 24.60
CA ASP A 295 18.01 -11.73 25.23
C ASP A 295 19.16 -12.42 24.50
N LYS A 296 19.34 -12.12 23.21
CA LYS A 296 20.38 -12.65 22.31
C LYS A 296 21.28 -11.56 21.73
N LYS A 297 21.37 -10.41 22.42
CA LYS A 297 22.14 -9.23 21.98
C LYS A 297 23.64 -9.50 21.82
N SER A 298 24.23 -10.31 22.69
CA SER A 298 25.67 -10.65 22.61
C SER A 298 25.99 -11.50 21.39
N GLU A 299 25.13 -12.46 21.07
CA GLU A 299 25.23 -13.31 19.90
C GLU A 299 24.95 -12.53 18.61
N ALA A 300 23.94 -11.65 18.61
CA ALA A 300 23.64 -10.75 17.49
C ALA A 300 24.81 -9.82 17.16
N ILE A 301 25.45 -9.22 18.17
CA ILE A 301 26.65 -8.38 17.99
C ILE A 301 27.79 -9.19 17.34
N GLN A 302 28.02 -10.43 17.76
CA GLN A 302 29.06 -11.30 17.17
C GLN A 302 28.73 -11.74 15.74
N PHE A 303 27.45 -12.05 15.46
CA PHE A 303 26.95 -12.36 14.13
C PHE A 303 27.17 -11.18 13.17
N PHE A 304 26.70 -9.99 13.53
CA PHE A 304 26.82 -8.80 12.68
C PHE A 304 28.26 -8.27 12.58
N ASP A 305 29.10 -8.41 13.61
CA ASP A 305 30.54 -8.14 13.49
C ASP A 305 31.20 -9.07 12.45
N THR A 306 30.91 -10.37 12.52
CA THR A 306 31.42 -11.38 11.58
C THR A 306 31.02 -11.05 10.14
N TYR A 307 29.74 -10.78 9.90
CA TYR A 307 29.24 -10.58 8.54
C TYR A 307 29.56 -9.20 7.96
N SER A 308 29.53 -8.13 8.75
CA SER A 308 29.96 -6.80 8.29
C SER A 308 31.46 -6.77 7.96
N LYS A 309 32.33 -7.40 8.77
CA LYS A 309 33.77 -7.55 8.43
C LYS A 309 33.99 -8.32 7.14
N LYS A 310 33.17 -9.35 6.89
CA LYS A 310 33.31 -10.24 5.72
C LYS A 310 32.78 -9.61 4.43
N TYR A 311 31.78 -8.73 4.52
CA TYR A 311 31.03 -8.22 3.36
C TYR A 311 31.04 -6.69 3.18
N LYS A 312 31.80 -5.92 3.97
CA LYS A 312 32.02 -4.46 3.80
C LYS A 312 32.34 -3.98 2.37
N ASP A 313 32.95 -4.82 1.54
CA ASP A 313 33.32 -4.53 0.15
C ASP A 313 32.24 -5.00 -0.86
N ARG A 314 31.06 -5.40 -0.36
CA ARG A 314 29.91 -5.93 -1.13
C ARG A 314 28.67 -5.07 -0.87
N SER A 315 28.57 -3.93 -1.53
CA SER A 315 27.42 -3.00 -1.39
C SER A 315 26.08 -3.51 -1.98
N ASN A 316 25.96 -4.82 -2.25
CA ASN A 316 24.69 -5.50 -2.54
C ASN A 316 24.04 -6.11 -1.29
N ILE A 317 24.67 -5.99 -0.11
CA ILE A 317 24.20 -6.57 1.16
C ILE A 317 23.45 -5.54 2.01
N ILE A 318 22.38 -6.01 2.65
CA ILE A 318 21.53 -5.30 3.60
C ILE A 318 21.48 -6.13 4.89
N TYR A 319 21.51 -5.50 6.06
CA TYR A 319 21.46 -6.20 7.35
C TYR A 319 20.12 -5.94 8.04
N GLU A 320 19.35 -7.00 8.29
CA GLU A 320 18.12 -6.92 9.08
C GLU A 320 18.41 -7.44 10.49
N ILE A 321 18.46 -6.52 11.46
CA ILE A 321 19.06 -6.82 12.77
C ILE A 321 18.10 -7.47 13.76
N CYS A 322 16.80 -7.44 13.50
CA CYS A 322 15.80 -8.24 14.19
C CYS A 322 14.53 -8.31 13.34
N ASN A 323 14.05 -9.52 13.04
CA ASN A 323 12.84 -9.77 12.27
C ASN A 323 11.56 -9.27 12.98
N GLU A 324 11.17 -9.91 14.08
CA GLU A 324 9.87 -9.71 14.73
C GLU A 324 9.95 -9.73 16.27
N PRO A 325 10.39 -8.63 16.89
CA PRO A 325 10.21 -8.41 18.32
C PRO A 325 8.73 -8.45 18.73
N THR A 326 8.43 -9.07 19.88
CA THR A 326 7.13 -8.92 20.57
C THR A 326 7.32 -8.62 22.05
N GLY A 327 6.28 -8.07 22.70
CA GLY A 327 6.34 -7.68 24.11
C GLY A 327 7.42 -6.64 24.46
N THR A 328 8.05 -6.03 23.44
CA THR A 328 9.28 -5.26 23.54
C THR A 328 9.07 -3.93 22.82
N PRO A 329 8.53 -2.89 23.48
CA PRO A 329 8.24 -1.61 22.86
C PRO A 329 9.49 -0.91 22.30
N TRP A 330 9.30 0.11 21.45
CA TRP A 330 10.41 0.70 20.71
C TRP A 330 11.54 1.27 21.59
N ASP A 331 11.24 1.75 22.80
CA ASP A 331 12.24 2.24 23.75
C ASP A 331 13.17 1.14 24.30
N GLN A 332 12.80 -0.14 24.17
CA GLN A 332 13.63 -1.31 24.47
C GLN A 332 14.31 -1.93 23.24
N ILE A 333 13.70 -1.82 22.05
CA ILE A 333 14.35 -2.21 20.78
C ILE A 333 15.46 -1.22 20.43
N ARG A 334 15.26 0.08 20.65
CA ARG A 334 16.20 1.14 20.24
C ARG A 334 17.60 1.00 20.87
N PRO A 335 17.78 0.68 22.18
CA PRO A 335 19.09 0.40 22.77
C PRO A 335 19.73 -0.92 22.29
N TYR A 336 18.93 -1.91 21.88
CA TYR A 336 19.46 -3.07 21.16
C TYR A 336 20.05 -2.62 19.80
N ALA A 337 19.25 -1.91 19.02
CA ALA A 337 19.60 -1.47 17.67
C ALA A 337 20.84 -0.57 17.63
N VAL A 338 20.97 0.38 18.57
CA VAL A 338 22.14 1.28 18.66
C VAL A 338 23.46 0.51 18.74
N ASP A 339 23.54 -0.54 19.57
CA ASP A 339 24.81 -1.28 19.75
C ASP A 339 25.10 -2.22 18.58
N VAL A 340 24.07 -2.84 17.96
CA VAL A 340 24.26 -3.66 16.76
C VAL A 340 24.66 -2.79 15.55
N ILE A 341 23.99 -1.65 15.34
CA ILE A 341 24.34 -0.68 14.29
C ILE A 341 25.76 -0.16 14.50
N LYS A 342 26.14 0.21 15.73
CA LYS A 342 27.51 0.64 16.05
C LYS A 342 28.55 -0.42 15.69
N THR A 343 28.24 -1.70 15.90
CA THR A 343 29.10 -2.82 15.49
C THR A 343 29.20 -2.94 13.97
N ILE A 344 28.08 -2.89 13.24
CA ILE A 344 28.09 -2.91 11.76
C ILE A 344 28.90 -1.72 11.23
N ARG A 345 28.63 -0.50 11.72
CA ARG A 345 29.27 0.77 11.30
C ARG A 345 30.76 0.87 11.61
N ALA A 346 31.30 0.03 12.50
CA ALA A 346 32.74 -0.09 12.72
C ALA A 346 33.46 -0.81 11.55
N ASN A 347 32.72 -1.60 10.76
CA ASN A 347 33.25 -2.46 9.71
C ASN A 347 32.76 -2.06 8.31
N ASP A 348 31.47 -1.72 8.20
CA ASP A 348 30.76 -1.29 7.00
C ASP A 348 29.99 0.02 7.31
N ARG A 349 30.52 1.13 6.79
CA ARG A 349 30.05 2.47 7.11
C ARG A 349 28.75 2.85 6.40
N ASP A 350 28.47 2.22 5.26
CA ASP A 350 27.49 2.72 4.29
C ASP A 350 26.33 1.73 4.05
N ALA A 351 26.42 0.47 4.46
CA ALA A 351 25.34 -0.52 4.29
C ALA A 351 23.97 -0.05 4.81
N ILE A 352 22.90 -0.47 4.12
CA ILE A 352 21.54 -0.31 4.61
C ILE A 352 21.30 -1.28 5.76
N ILE A 353 20.74 -0.78 6.87
CA ILE A 353 20.37 -1.56 8.04
C ILE A 353 18.87 -1.42 8.27
N VAL A 354 18.15 -2.53 8.41
CA VAL A 354 16.71 -2.56 8.71
C VAL A 354 16.50 -3.05 10.14
N VAL A 355 15.62 -2.39 10.88
CA VAL A 355 15.36 -2.65 12.31
C VAL A 355 13.91 -3.03 12.54
N GLY A 356 13.69 -4.20 13.12
CA GLY A 356 12.38 -4.69 13.56
C GLY A 356 11.66 -3.73 14.49
N THR A 357 10.33 -3.78 14.49
CA THR A 357 9.47 -2.99 15.38
C THR A 357 8.62 -3.92 16.25
N ASN A 358 7.91 -3.38 17.25
CA ASN A 358 7.16 -4.22 18.19
C ASN A 358 5.92 -4.87 17.52
N THR A 359 5.37 -5.89 18.20
CA THR A 359 4.17 -6.63 17.79
C THR A 359 4.34 -7.27 16.40
N TRP A 360 5.35 -8.13 16.25
CA TRP A 360 5.70 -8.76 14.96
C TRP A 360 5.98 -7.71 13.87
N SER A 361 6.83 -6.73 14.20
CA SER A 361 7.16 -5.61 13.30
C SER A 361 5.95 -4.90 12.71
N GLN A 362 4.93 -4.60 13.54
CA GLN A 362 3.75 -3.84 13.16
C GLN A 362 3.73 -2.41 13.70
N ASP A 363 4.44 -2.13 14.80
CA ASP A 363 4.42 -0.85 15.53
C ASP A 363 5.40 0.19 14.95
N VAL A 364 5.43 0.33 13.62
CA VAL A 364 6.34 1.24 12.90
C VAL A 364 6.06 2.73 13.18
N ASP A 365 4.87 3.06 13.67
CA ASP A 365 4.49 4.38 14.16
C ASP A 365 5.00 4.69 15.59
N GLU A 366 5.35 3.68 16.40
CA GLU A 366 6.04 3.91 17.67
C GLU A 366 7.40 4.57 17.46
N VAL A 367 8.16 4.17 16.43
CA VAL A 367 9.48 4.76 16.09
C VAL A 367 9.45 6.30 16.00
N ALA A 368 8.29 6.85 15.59
CA ALA A 368 8.05 8.28 15.45
C ALA A 368 7.51 8.98 16.71
N THR A 369 6.93 8.24 17.65
CA THR A 369 6.10 8.77 18.75
C THR A 369 6.59 8.38 20.15
N ASN A 370 7.27 7.25 20.27
CA ASN A 370 7.98 6.73 21.43
C ASN A 370 9.49 6.65 21.07
N GLY A 371 10.41 6.87 22.01
CA GLY A 371 11.88 6.70 21.86
C GLY A 371 12.63 7.54 20.79
N GLY A 372 11.99 7.93 19.69
CA GLY A 372 12.55 8.62 18.53
C GLY A 372 13.37 7.71 17.61
N LYS A 373 13.53 8.16 16.35
CA LYS A 373 14.40 7.52 15.34
C LYS A 373 15.84 7.36 15.83
N LEU A 374 16.52 6.38 15.24
CA LEU A 374 17.97 6.22 15.31
C LEU A 374 18.66 7.33 14.50
N VAL A 375 19.88 7.71 14.90
CA VAL A 375 20.66 8.76 14.25
C VAL A 375 21.70 8.10 13.33
N ASP A 376 21.21 7.57 12.22
CA ASP A 376 22.01 6.94 11.15
C ASP A 376 21.37 7.27 9.79
N PRO A 377 22.14 7.60 8.75
CA PRO A 377 21.58 7.99 7.45
C PRO A 377 20.97 6.82 6.67
N ASN A 378 21.47 5.59 6.85
CA ASN A 378 21.10 4.41 6.06
C ASN A 378 20.35 3.36 6.90
N VAL A 379 19.56 3.80 7.87
CA VAL A 379 18.65 2.95 8.67
C VAL A 379 17.21 3.07 8.18
N MET A 380 16.54 1.93 8.07
CA MET A 380 15.09 1.80 7.82
C MET A 380 14.43 0.96 8.91
N TYR A 381 13.10 1.03 9.00
CA TYR A 381 12.33 0.36 10.04
C TYR A 381 11.32 -0.62 9.42
N THR A 382 11.19 -1.79 10.03
CA THR A 382 10.41 -2.90 9.48
C THR A 382 8.90 -2.68 9.62
N ILE A 383 8.17 -3.03 8.57
CA ILE A 383 6.72 -3.33 8.61
C ILE A 383 6.46 -4.74 8.05
N HIS A 384 5.85 -5.62 8.82
CA HIS A 384 5.34 -6.90 8.31
C HIS A 384 3.81 -6.87 8.17
N PHE A 385 3.30 -7.63 7.20
CA PHE A 385 1.86 -7.84 7.05
C PHE A 385 1.57 -9.23 6.48
N TYR A 386 0.36 -9.71 6.73
CA TYR A 386 -0.16 -10.96 6.20
C TYR A 386 -1.59 -10.66 5.77
N SER A 387 -1.88 -10.67 4.47
CA SER A 387 -3.06 -9.97 3.93
C SER A 387 -4.41 -10.53 4.40
N GLY A 388 -4.47 -11.80 4.81
CA GLY A 388 -5.66 -12.41 5.42
C GLY A 388 -5.96 -11.93 6.85
N SER A 389 -5.01 -11.24 7.50
CA SER A 389 -5.15 -10.68 8.86
C SER A 389 -5.05 -9.15 8.89
N HIS A 390 -4.22 -8.57 8.02
CA HIS A 390 -3.69 -7.21 8.18
C HIS A 390 -4.07 -6.32 6.99
N GLY A 391 -4.66 -5.16 7.26
CA GLY A 391 -5.20 -4.24 6.24
C GLY A 391 -5.07 -2.76 6.58
N GLU A 392 -6.10 -1.97 6.28
CA GLU A 392 -6.01 -0.48 6.30
C GLU A 392 -5.61 0.12 7.65
N SER A 393 -5.95 -0.52 8.77
CA SER A 393 -5.51 -0.11 10.12
C SER A 393 -3.98 -0.11 10.26
N LEU A 394 -3.32 -1.14 9.73
CA LEU A 394 -1.86 -1.26 9.74
C LEU A 394 -1.22 -0.36 8.67
N ARG A 395 -1.88 -0.12 7.52
CA ARG A 395 -1.44 0.92 6.58
C ARG A 395 -1.46 2.31 7.18
N GLU A 396 -2.40 2.65 8.07
CA GLU A 396 -2.43 3.97 8.73
C GLU A 396 -1.27 4.15 9.73
N LYS A 397 -0.78 3.07 10.37
CA LYS A 397 0.51 3.09 11.11
C LYS A 397 1.67 3.46 10.18
N VAL A 398 1.78 2.80 9.02
CA VAL A 398 2.80 3.13 8.01
C VAL A 398 2.67 4.57 7.52
N ARG A 399 1.45 5.07 7.23
CA ARG A 399 1.23 6.48 6.85
C ARG A 399 1.68 7.44 7.96
N THR A 400 1.45 7.09 9.22
CA THR A 400 1.88 7.88 10.39
C THR A 400 3.40 7.93 10.51
N ALA A 401 4.08 6.79 10.34
CA ALA A 401 5.54 6.71 10.31
C ALA A 401 6.15 7.52 9.16
N LEU A 402 5.69 7.32 7.92
CA LEU A 402 6.15 8.07 6.74
C LEU A 402 5.96 9.58 6.91
N LYS A 403 4.81 10.01 7.44
CA LYS A 403 4.50 11.43 7.72
C LYS A 403 5.42 12.05 8.78
N ALA A 404 6.00 11.25 9.67
CA ALA A 404 7.03 11.69 10.63
C ALA A 404 8.46 11.58 10.06
N GLY A 405 8.61 11.26 8.77
CA GLY A 405 9.91 11.09 8.13
C GLY A 405 10.63 9.80 8.57
N THR A 406 9.90 8.74 8.90
CA THR A 406 10.46 7.42 9.22
C THR A 406 10.52 6.60 7.92
N PRO A 407 11.72 6.25 7.40
CA PRO A 407 11.86 5.39 6.22
C PRO A 407 11.47 3.94 6.53
N VAL A 408 10.58 3.34 5.73
CA VAL A 408 9.98 2.03 6.00
C VAL A 408 10.39 1.00 4.96
N PHE A 409 10.68 -0.24 5.40
CA PHE A 409 10.97 -1.39 4.56
C PHE A 409 10.08 -2.56 5.01
N CYS A 410 9.52 -3.32 4.07
CA CYS A 410 8.75 -4.54 4.37
C CYS A 410 9.61 -5.79 4.10
N THR A 411 10.41 -6.21 5.08
CA THR A 411 11.35 -7.34 4.91
C THR A 411 10.65 -8.69 4.86
N GLU A 412 9.42 -8.79 5.37
CA GLU A 412 8.55 -9.95 5.19
C GLU A 412 7.07 -9.56 4.97
N PHE A 413 6.39 -10.31 4.08
CA PHE A 413 4.93 -10.37 4.05
C PHE A 413 4.39 -11.66 3.44
N GLY A 414 3.20 -12.08 3.88
CA GLY A 414 2.42 -13.16 3.27
C GLY A 414 1.13 -12.69 2.61
N VAL A 415 0.59 -13.51 1.69
CA VAL A 415 -0.70 -13.25 1.02
C VAL A 415 -1.88 -14.09 1.56
N CYS A 416 -1.62 -14.76 2.68
CA CYS A 416 -2.59 -15.44 3.55
C CYS A 416 -2.71 -14.70 4.90
N ASP A 417 -3.45 -15.27 5.85
CA ASP A 417 -3.44 -14.80 7.24
C ASP A 417 -2.11 -15.09 7.96
N ALA A 418 -1.93 -14.46 9.13
CA ALA A 418 -0.69 -14.41 9.89
C ALA A 418 -0.22 -15.75 10.50
N SER A 419 -0.93 -16.86 10.23
CA SER A 419 -0.44 -18.20 10.54
C SER A 419 0.57 -18.74 9.51
N GLY A 420 0.71 -18.08 8.36
CA GLY A 420 1.42 -18.60 7.18
C GLY A 420 0.68 -19.72 6.44
N ASN A 421 -0.41 -20.26 7.00
CA ASN A 421 -1.07 -21.48 6.55
C ASN A 421 -2.56 -21.32 6.24
N GLY A 422 -3.20 -20.26 6.73
CA GLY A 422 -4.65 -20.06 6.62
C GLY A 422 -5.11 -19.37 5.33
N GLY A 423 -6.15 -18.54 5.43
CA GLY A 423 -6.92 -18.02 4.29
C GLY A 423 -6.22 -16.91 3.50
N PHE A 424 -6.28 -16.98 2.17
CA PHE A 424 -5.80 -15.93 1.27
C PHE A 424 -6.71 -14.71 1.22
N ASP A 425 -6.11 -13.52 1.17
CA ASP A 425 -6.73 -12.34 0.56
C ASP A 425 -5.75 -11.71 -0.45
N LEU A 426 -5.82 -12.18 -1.70
CA LEU A 426 -4.99 -11.68 -2.79
C LEU A 426 -5.38 -10.26 -3.21
N GLU A 427 -6.62 -9.81 -2.97
CA GLU A 427 -7.00 -8.43 -3.28
C GLU A 427 -6.42 -7.45 -2.24
N GLU A 428 -6.36 -7.85 -0.96
CA GLU A 428 -5.71 -7.07 0.09
C GLU A 428 -4.19 -7.06 -0.09
N ALA A 429 -3.58 -8.18 -0.53
CA ALA A 429 -2.18 -8.21 -0.93
C ALA A 429 -1.88 -7.25 -2.10
N ASP A 430 -2.72 -7.23 -3.14
CA ASP A 430 -2.60 -6.26 -4.23
C ASP A 430 -2.73 -4.80 -3.74
N ARG A 431 -3.62 -4.53 -2.76
CA ARG A 431 -3.78 -3.21 -2.13
C ARG A 431 -2.54 -2.82 -1.30
N TRP A 432 -1.89 -3.76 -0.63
CA TRP A 432 -0.62 -3.52 0.08
C TRP A 432 0.54 -3.21 -0.86
N ILE A 433 0.74 -4.00 -1.92
CA ILE A 433 1.83 -3.76 -2.88
C ILE A 433 1.64 -2.44 -3.63
N ASP A 434 0.41 -2.12 -4.05
CA ASP A 434 0.16 -0.82 -4.69
C ASP A 434 0.37 0.36 -3.72
N PHE A 435 0.07 0.20 -2.43
CA PHE A 435 0.42 1.20 -1.40
C PHE A 435 1.94 1.34 -1.19
N PHE A 436 2.70 0.25 -1.17
CA PHE A 436 4.16 0.31 -1.03
C PHE A 436 4.83 0.93 -2.25
N GLU A 437 4.44 0.55 -3.47
CA GLU A 437 4.93 1.16 -4.72
C GLU A 437 4.59 2.66 -4.80
N GLU A 438 3.40 3.08 -4.33
CA GLU A 438 3.01 4.50 -4.26
C GLU A 438 3.86 5.33 -3.27
N ASN A 439 4.54 4.70 -2.31
CA ASN A 439 5.39 5.36 -1.32
C ASN A 439 6.89 5.08 -1.50
N GLY A 440 7.28 4.19 -2.42
CA GLY A 440 8.67 3.75 -2.62
C GLY A 440 9.19 2.84 -1.50
N ILE A 441 8.30 2.11 -0.82
CA ILE A 441 8.66 1.10 0.18
C ILE A 441 9.08 -0.17 -0.57
N SER A 442 10.28 -0.66 -0.26
CA SER A 442 10.77 -1.97 -0.71
C SER A 442 10.09 -3.10 0.07
N TYR A 443 9.86 -4.24 -0.58
CA TYR A 443 9.10 -5.35 0.00
C TYR A 443 9.64 -6.74 -0.38
N CYS A 444 9.43 -7.74 0.47
CA CYS A 444 9.93 -9.11 0.26
C CYS A 444 8.93 -10.16 0.76
N CYS A 445 8.59 -11.12 -0.10
CA CYS A 445 7.50 -12.07 0.15
C CYS A 445 7.97 -13.35 0.85
N TRP A 446 7.20 -13.84 1.82
CA TRP A 446 7.36 -15.14 2.48
C TRP A 446 6.53 -16.22 1.77
N SER A 447 7.07 -17.39 1.41
CA SER A 447 8.49 -17.76 1.36
C SER A 447 8.82 -18.77 0.26
N LEU A 448 10.09 -18.78 -0.18
CA LEU A 448 10.67 -19.84 -0.99
C LEU A 448 10.77 -21.12 -0.15
N SER A 449 9.67 -21.87 -0.18
CA SER A 449 9.42 -23.09 0.55
C SER A 449 8.49 -23.99 -0.27
N LYS A 450 8.50 -25.28 0.03
CA LYS A 450 7.48 -26.26 -0.40
C LYS A 450 6.72 -26.89 0.77
N LYS A 451 6.90 -26.38 1.99
CA LYS A 451 6.11 -26.76 3.17
C LYS A 451 4.62 -26.64 2.82
N ASN A 452 3.78 -27.59 3.23
CA ASN A 452 2.37 -27.61 2.83
C ASN A 452 1.54 -26.54 3.57
N GLU A 453 1.73 -25.28 3.19
CA GLU A 453 1.10 -24.10 3.77
C GLU A 453 0.86 -23.01 2.72
N SER A 454 -0.17 -22.20 2.93
CA SER A 454 -0.60 -21.15 2.00
C SER A 454 0.52 -20.17 1.60
N ALA A 455 1.46 -19.83 2.49
CA ALA A 455 2.57 -18.92 2.19
C ALA A 455 3.70 -19.53 1.35
N SER A 456 3.73 -20.85 1.14
CA SER A 456 4.76 -21.47 0.29
C SER A 456 4.63 -21.02 -1.17
N MET A 457 5.74 -20.53 -1.73
CA MET A 457 5.83 -20.17 -3.15
C MET A 457 5.75 -21.40 -4.06
N LEU A 458 6.18 -22.57 -3.58
CA LEU A 458 6.18 -23.82 -4.32
C LEU A 458 5.13 -24.79 -3.75
N SER A 459 4.61 -25.64 -4.62
CA SER A 459 3.70 -26.73 -4.27
C SER A 459 4.42 -27.77 -3.38
N PRO A 460 3.76 -28.43 -2.42
CA PRO A 460 4.34 -29.59 -1.71
C PRO A 460 4.75 -30.72 -2.66
N GLU A 461 4.09 -30.83 -3.81
CA GLU A 461 4.40 -31.79 -4.89
C GLU A 461 5.64 -31.38 -5.72
N CYS A 462 6.26 -30.22 -5.43
CA CYS A 462 7.50 -29.80 -6.08
C CYS A 462 8.64 -30.78 -5.73
N ASN A 463 9.02 -31.59 -6.72
CA ASN A 463 10.10 -32.55 -6.63
C ASN A 463 11.44 -32.03 -7.19
N LYS A 464 11.50 -30.75 -7.55
CA LYS A 464 12.68 -30.07 -8.08
C LYS A 464 13.40 -29.28 -7.01
N VAL A 465 14.66 -28.90 -7.28
CA VAL A 465 15.45 -27.97 -6.44
C VAL A 465 15.72 -26.62 -7.13
N ASN A 466 15.46 -26.54 -8.44
CA ASN A 466 15.49 -25.37 -9.31
C ASN A 466 14.75 -25.72 -10.62
N GLY A 467 14.71 -24.83 -11.62
CA GLY A 467 14.04 -25.13 -12.89
C GLY A 467 12.51 -25.14 -12.80
N PHE A 468 11.97 -24.27 -11.96
CA PHE A 468 10.53 -24.18 -11.67
C PHE A 468 9.74 -23.78 -12.91
N THR A 469 8.69 -24.54 -13.22
CA THR A 469 7.67 -24.28 -14.23
C THR A 469 6.32 -24.01 -13.55
N ASN A 470 5.29 -23.68 -14.32
CA ASN A 470 3.96 -23.35 -13.77
C ASN A 470 3.34 -24.44 -12.87
N ALA A 471 3.75 -25.70 -13.01
CA ALA A 471 3.24 -26.84 -12.23
C ALA A 471 3.88 -26.97 -10.84
N ASP A 472 5.04 -26.37 -10.60
CA ASP A 472 5.75 -26.44 -9.32
C ASP A 472 5.29 -25.37 -8.32
N LEU A 473 4.41 -24.45 -8.72
CA LEU A 473 4.02 -23.26 -7.95
C LEU A 473 2.88 -23.54 -6.97
N GLY A 474 2.98 -22.96 -5.77
CA GLY A 474 1.83 -22.67 -4.91
C GLY A 474 1.13 -21.36 -5.34
N ALA A 475 -0.04 -21.08 -4.78
CA ALA A 475 -0.80 -19.87 -5.09
C ALA A 475 -0.02 -18.58 -4.76
N THR A 476 0.77 -18.57 -3.69
CA THR A 476 1.64 -17.45 -3.32
C THR A 476 2.74 -17.20 -4.36
N GLY A 477 3.38 -18.25 -4.88
CA GLY A 477 4.37 -18.12 -5.95
C GLY A 477 3.73 -17.62 -7.26
N ALA A 478 2.57 -18.17 -7.62
CA ALA A 478 1.80 -17.70 -8.76
C ALA A 478 1.42 -16.21 -8.65
N TRP A 479 0.97 -15.76 -7.47
CA TRP A 479 0.67 -14.35 -7.20
C TRP A 479 1.92 -13.48 -7.23
N LEU A 480 3.04 -13.90 -6.64
CA LEU A 480 4.29 -13.15 -6.65
C LEU A 480 4.72 -12.86 -8.09
N ILE A 481 4.77 -13.89 -8.93
CA ILE A 481 5.17 -13.77 -10.34
C ILE A 481 4.20 -12.87 -11.12
N ASN A 482 2.88 -13.00 -10.86
CA ASN A 482 1.86 -12.13 -11.42
C ASN A 482 2.09 -10.66 -11.05
N THR A 483 2.36 -10.39 -9.77
CA THR A 483 2.48 -9.06 -9.19
C THR A 483 3.81 -8.39 -9.53
N TYR A 484 4.90 -9.15 -9.58
CA TYR A 484 6.25 -8.64 -9.77
C TYR A 484 6.51 -8.41 -11.27
N ARG A 485 6.17 -9.35 -12.16
CA ARG A 485 6.37 -9.17 -13.61
C ARG A 485 5.45 -8.11 -14.23
N SER A 486 4.27 -7.85 -13.64
CA SER A 486 3.39 -6.77 -14.09
C SER A 486 3.87 -5.36 -13.65
N ARG A 487 4.79 -5.29 -12.69
CA ARG A 487 5.41 -4.05 -12.16
C ARG A 487 6.92 -3.92 -12.49
N GLY A 488 7.54 -4.99 -13.01
CA GLY A 488 8.98 -5.13 -13.25
C GLY A 488 9.49 -4.70 -14.63
N GLY A 489 8.61 -4.25 -15.52
CA GLY A 489 9.01 -3.60 -16.77
C GLY A 489 9.26 -2.10 -16.53
N GLU A 490 10.53 -1.73 -16.36
CA GLU A 490 11.07 -0.36 -16.24
C GLU A 490 10.35 0.59 -15.26
N THR A 491 10.99 0.87 -14.12
CA THR A 491 10.48 1.75 -13.07
C THR A 491 10.10 3.14 -13.62
N PRO A 492 8.86 3.60 -13.44
CA PRO A 492 8.49 4.98 -13.76
C PRO A 492 9.28 5.95 -12.87
N ALA A 493 9.95 6.92 -13.48
CA ALA A 493 10.61 7.98 -12.73
C ALA A 493 9.59 8.77 -11.87
N PRO A 494 9.91 9.14 -10.62
CA PRO A 494 9.01 9.94 -9.79
C PRO A 494 8.75 11.30 -10.43
N SER A 495 7.48 11.74 -10.46
CA SER A 495 7.16 13.12 -10.82
C SER A 495 7.62 14.05 -9.69
N VAL A 496 8.79 14.67 -9.87
CA VAL A 496 9.37 15.60 -8.87
C VAL A 496 8.51 16.85 -8.75
N SER A 497 7.59 16.85 -7.79
CA SER A 497 6.89 18.07 -7.37
C SER A 497 7.88 19.01 -6.71
N ALA A 498 8.34 20.03 -7.43
CA ALA A 498 9.31 21.00 -6.94
C ALA A 498 8.87 21.62 -5.59
N ALA A 499 9.83 21.83 -4.70
CA ALA A 499 9.62 22.58 -3.46
C ALA A 499 9.15 24.02 -3.77
N PRO A 500 8.33 24.64 -2.90
CA PRO A 500 7.73 25.94 -3.19
C PRO A 500 8.79 27.04 -3.34
N SER A 501 8.94 27.54 -4.57
CA SER A 501 9.76 28.72 -4.84
C SER A 501 9.15 29.96 -4.19
N ALA A 502 10.01 30.92 -3.83
CA ALA A 502 9.64 32.07 -3.00
C ALA A 502 8.55 32.97 -3.63
N VAL A 503 7.74 33.60 -2.76
CA VAL A 503 6.63 34.49 -3.13
C VAL A 503 7.15 35.75 -3.84
N PRO A 504 6.71 36.04 -5.08
CA PRO A 504 6.88 37.36 -5.68
C PRO A 504 5.77 38.29 -5.21
N THR A 505 6.12 39.45 -4.65
CA THR A 505 5.16 40.54 -4.38
C THR A 505 4.63 41.13 -5.70
N PRO A 506 3.35 41.52 -5.79
CA PRO A 506 2.77 42.05 -7.02
C PRO A 506 3.27 43.47 -7.30
N SER A 507 3.92 43.67 -8.45
CA SER A 507 4.26 44.99 -8.97
C SER A 507 3.08 45.59 -9.76
N ALA A 508 2.86 46.89 -9.65
CA ALA A 508 1.69 47.57 -10.21
C ALA A 508 2.06 48.68 -11.20
N SER A 509 1.29 48.73 -12.30
CA SER A 509 1.08 49.81 -13.28
C SER A 509 2.24 50.74 -13.69
N VAL A 510 2.50 50.79 -15.00
CA VAL A 510 3.35 51.80 -15.65
C VAL A 510 2.65 53.17 -15.71
N ALA A 511 3.38 54.24 -15.41
CA ALA A 511 3.15 55.62 -15.86
C ALA A 511 4.51 56.37 -15.92
N PRO A 512 4.68 57.43 -16.74
CA PRO A 512 5.97 57.67 -17.40
C PRO A 512 6.89 58.76 -16.81
N SER A 513 8.10 58.83 -17.41
CA SER A 513 9.26 59.65 -17.05
C SER A 513 9.06 61.17 -17.09
N ALA A 514 9.79 61.89 -16.22
CA ALA A 514 10.30 63.23 -16.44
C ALA A 514 11.76 63.32 -15.94
N SER A 515 12.55 64.24 -16.50
CA SER A 515 13.99 64.42 -16.20
C SER A 515 14.27 65.69 -15.39
N VAL A 516 15.49 65.83 -14.83
CA VAL A 516 16.40 67.01 -14.99
C VAL A 516 17.58 66.99 -13.98
N ALA A 517 18.80 67.11 -14.53
CA ALA A 517 20.06 67.67 -13.99
C ALA A 517 20.70 67.20 -12.64
N PRO A 518 22.06 67.31 -12.51
CA PRO A 518 22.84 67.00 -11.29
C PRO A 518 23.35 68.28 -10.59
N ARG A 519 24.06 68.15 -9.43
CA ARG A 519 25.30 68.91 -9.07
C ARG A 519 25.91 68.50 -7.70
N ALA A 520 27.24 68.62 -7.56
CA ALA A 520 28.09 68.65 -6.34
C ALA A 520 28.06 67.40 -5.42
N SER A 521 29.17 66.72 -5.05
CA SER A 521 30.57 67.06 -4.70
C SER A 521 30.79 67.54 -3.26
N VAL A 522 31.62 66.81 -2.48
CA VAL A 522 32.69 67.30 -1.58
C VAL A 522 33.35 66.13 -0.82
N ALA A 523 34.66 66.21 -0.67
CA ALA A 523 35.52 65.49 0.29
C ALA A 523 36.48 66.56 0.89
N PRO A 524 37.41 66.31 1.85
CA PRO A 524 37.88 65.02 2.42
C PRO A 524 38.17 65.09 3.95
N ARG A 525 39.07 64.19 4.45
CA ARG A 525 40.06 64.42 5.54
C ARG A 525 39.59 64.26 7.01
N ALA A 526 40.39 63.84 8.00
CA ALA A 526 41.50 62.86 8.13
C ALA A 526 41.88 62.69 9.64
N SER A 527 42.94 61.90 9.93
CA SER A 527 43.68 61.80 11.23
C SER A 527 43.01 60.99 12.38
N ALA A 528 43.75 60.28 13.25
CA ALA A 528 45.20 59.97 13.29
C ALA A 528 45.55 58.67 14.06
N THR A 529 46.75 58.16 13.79
CA THR A 529 47.56 57.12 14.50
C THR A 529 48.33 57.73 15.71
N PRO A 530 49.20 57.04 16.51
CA PRO A 530 49.91 55.75 16.37
C PRO A 530 49.75 54.79 17.59
N VAL A 531 50.46 53.64 17.74
CA VAL A 531 51.89 53.37 18.11
C VAL A 531 52.18 51.88 17.76
N THR A 532 52.97 51.50 16.73
CA THR A 532 54.43 51.12 16.70
C THR A 532 54.89 50.04 17.71
N SER A 533 55.87 49.13 17.49
CA SER A 533 56.67 48.54 16.38
C SER A 533 57.63 47.49 17.01
N ALA A 534 58.33 46.52 16.39
CA ALA A 534 58.51 45.95 15.03
C ALA A 534 58.58 44.37 15.16
N VAL A 535 59.00 43.43 14.28
CA VAL A 535 59.87 43.25 13.07
C VAL A 535 61.40 43.39 13.27
N PRO A 536 62.21 42.35 12.94
CA PRO A 536 63.08 42.44 11.75
C PRO A 536 63.32 41.12 10.94
N THR A 537 64.01 41.27 9.80
CA THR A 537 64.46 40.27 8.77
C THR A 537 65.81 40.78 8.16
N PRO A 538 66.44 40.32 7.03
CA PRO A 538 66.10 39.30 6.00
C PRO A 538 67.30 38.46 5.44
N SER A 539 67.11 37.80 4.28
CA SER A 539 68.12 37.50 3.20
C SER A 539 69.14 36.33 3.35
N ALA A 540 69.87 35.86 2.31
CA ALA A 540 69.66 35.72 0.84
C ALA A 540 70.89 35.04 0.12
N SER A 541 70.77 34.75 -1.20
CA SER A 541 71.78 34.21 -2.19
C SER A 541 71.82 32.66 -2.37
N ALA A 542 71.91 32.00 -3.55
CA ALA A 542 72.39 32.26 -4.94
C ALA A 542 73.86 31.82 -5.20
N THR A 543 74.35 31.37 -6.40
CA THR A 543 73.87 31.46 -7.82
C THR A 543 74.47 30.33 -8.73
N SER A 544 74.19 30.34 -10.05
CA SER A 544 74.72 29.49 -11.19
C SER A 544 74.14 28.05 -11.33
N GLY A 545 73.92 27.47 -12.53
CA GLY A 545 74.09 27.89 -13.94
C GLY A 545 74.91 26.86 -14.75
N THR A 546 74.67 26.48 -16.01
CA THR A 546 73.68 26.81 -17.10
C THR A 546 73.43 25.51 -17.93
N SER A 547 72.81 25.37 -19.12
CA SER A 547 72.20 26.20 -20.20
C SER A 547 71.04 25.37 -20.87
N GLU A 548 70.47 25.48 -22.10
CA GLU A 548 70.65 26.31 -23.31
C GLU A 548 69.35 26.36 -24.20
N ALA A 549 69.44 26.45 -25.54
CA ALA A 549 68.34 26.57 -26.54
C ALA A 549 68.83 25.98 -27.93
N PRO A 550 68.16 26.08 -29.13
CA PRO A 550 67.01 26.92 -29.54
C PRO A 550 65.96 26.27 -30.52
N LYS A 551 65.28 27.14 -31.30
CA LYS A 551 64.01 27.00 -32.08
C LYS A 551 64.25 26.73 -33.60
N PRO A 552 63.27 26.23 -34.39
CA PRO A 552 62.42 27.09 -35.28
C PRO A 552 60.92 26.64 -35.33
N THR A 553 59.86 27.47 -35.21
CA THR A 553 59.20 28.49 -36.09
C THR A 553 58.36 28.01 -37.30
N THR A 554 57.09 28.47 -37.36
CA THR A 554 56.23 28.77 -38.56
C THR A 554 55.82 27.59 -39.47
N ASN A 555 54.57 27.37 -39.96
CA ASN A 555 53.44 28.21 -40.44
C ASN A 555 52.12 27.35 -40.46
N THR A 556 50.86 27.73 -40.82
CA THR A 556 50.13 28.97 -41.19
C THR A 556 48.59 28.79 -41.06
N THR A 557 47.83 29.88 -40.93
CA THR A 557 46.39 30.06 -41.28
C THR A 557 46.27 30.88 -42.60
N PRO A 558 45.09 31.17 -43.23
CA PRO A 558 43.69 30.74 -42.99
C PRO A 558 42.81 30.40 -44.24
N GLY A 559 41.58 29.90 -44.01
CA GLY A 559 40.36 30.58 -44.52
C GLY A 559 39.48 29.94 -45.62
N LYS A 560 38.22 30.42 -45.67
CA LYS A 560 37.07 30.03 -46.54
C LYS A 560 36.56 28.60 -46.32
N GLY A 561 35.27 28.27 -46.45
CA GLY A 561 34.11 28.96 -47.07
C GLY A 561 33.55 28.07 -48.21
N THR A 562 32.25 27.97 -48.50
CA THR A 562 31.05 28.74 -48.08
C THR A 562 29.80 27.84 -48.08
N THR A 563 28.64 28.33 -47.64
CA THR A 563 27.33 27.80 -48.09
C THR A 563 27.12 28.06 -49.58
N PRO A 564 26.19 27.34 -50.24
CA PRO A 564 24.88 27.96 -50.47
C PRO A 564 23.68 27.00 -50.30
N SER A 565 22.49 27.59 -50.18
CA SER A 565 21.19 26.92 -50.16
C SER A 565 20.35 27.33 -51.37
N VAL A 566 19.89 26.36 -52.17
CA VAL A 566 18.87 26.50 -53.23
C VAL A 566 18.16 25.12 -53.28
N SER A 567 17.05 24.88 -52.58
CA SER A 567 15.66 25.25 -52.93
C SER A 567 15.21 24.79 -54.32
N ASP A 568 14.32 23.80 -54.40
CA ASP A 568 13.15 23.89 -55.28
C ASP A 568 12.05 22.90 -54.90
N SER A 569 10.81 23.38 -55.01
CA SER A 569 9.53 22.67 -54.98
C SER A 569 8.65 23.42 -55.97
N PRO A 570 7.90 22.76 -56.87
CA PRO A 570 6.59 22.27 -56.43
C PRO A 570 6.02 21.05 -57.19
N ASN A 571 5.02 20.40 -56.60
CA ASN A 571 3.68 20.41 -57.20
C ASN A 571 2.57 20.13 -56.15
N GLU A 572 1.36 20.61 -56.40
CA GLU A 572 0.21 20.49 -55.50
C GLU A 572 -0.74 19.34 -55.88
N ARG A 573 -1.59 18.95 -54.89
CA ARG A 573 -2.94 18.32 -54.93
C ARG A 573 -3.00 17.05 -54.08
N GLY A 574 -3.71 16.99 -52.95
CA GLY A 574 -4.49 18.01 -52.24
C GLY A 574 -5.97 17.62 -52.09
N GLU A 575 -6.42 17.34 -50.86
CA GLU A 575 -7.83 17.32 -50.47
C GLU A 575 -7.98 17.47 -48.93
N ASN A 576 -9.13 17.97 -48.46
CA ASN A 576 -9.33 18.41 -47.07
C ASN A 576 -10.11 17.39 -46.22
N ALA A 577 -9.65 17.14 -44.98
CA ALA A 577 -10.52 16.69 -43.88
C ALA A 577 -9.90 16.96 -42.49
N VAL A 578 -10.29 18.06 -41.84
CA VAL A 578 -9.96 18.32 -40.42
C VAL A 578 -10.97 17.63 -39.49
N PRO A 579 -10.53 17.04 -38.36
CA PRO A 579 -11.38 17.00 -37.18
C PRO A 579 -10.66 17.44 -35.89
N GLU A 580 -11.10 18.61 -35.38
CA GLU A 580 -11.12 19.07 -33.99
C GLU A 580 -10.11 18.45 -32.98
N GLU A 581 -9.14 19.26 -32.55
CA GLU A 581 -8.29 18.99 -31.38
C GLU A 581 -9.14 18.87 -30.09
N ASP A 582 -9.20 17.67 -29.48
CA ASP A 582 -9.67 17.52 -28.09
C ASP A 582 -8.53 18.02 -27.18
N GLU A 583 -8.66 19.21 -26.57
CA GLU A 583 -7.73 19.68 -25.51
C GLU A 583 -7.62 18.61 -24.39
N ASP A 584 -6.45 17.99 -24.24
CA ASP A 584 -6.17 17.03 -23.16
C ASP A 584 -6.02 17.82 -21.83
N LEU A 585 -7.17 18.18 -21.24
CA LEU A 585 -7.26 18.78 -19.91
C LEU A 585 -6.64 17.85 -18.85
N GLU A 586 -5.43 18.18 -18.41
CA GLU A 586 -4.70 17.47 -17.36
C GLU A 586 -5.36 17.69 -15.98
N VAL A 587 -6.46 16.98 -15.75
CA VAL A 587 -7.12 16.95 -14.45
C VAL A 587 -6.51 15.82 -13.62
N ALA A 588 -5.73 16.18 -12.61
CA ALA A 588 -5.35 15.26 -11.54
C ALA A 588 -6.61 14.72 -10.84
N VAL A 589 -6.99 13.47 -11.16
CA VAL A 589 -8.03 12.70 -10.47
C VAL A 589 -7.34 11.50 -9.83
N SER A 590 -7.61 11.23 -8.55
CA SER A 590 -6.92 10.16 -7.82
C SER A 590 -7.17 8.78 -8.46
N ALA A 591 -6.13 7.95 -8.51
CA ALA A 591 -6.25 6.57 -9.01
C ALA A 591 -7.29 5.77 -8.21
N SER A 592 -7.36 5.99 -6.89
CA SER A 592 -8.37 5.45 -5.96
C SER A 592 -9.84 5.73 -6.34
N SER A 593 -10.09 6.63 -7.29
CA SER A 593 -11.42 6.93 -7.81
C SER A 593 -11.86 6.05 -9.00
N TYR A 594 -11.02 5.13 -9.45
CA TYR A 594 -11.30 4.27 -10.60
C TYR A 594 -10.90 2.82 -10.31
N THR A 595 -11.77 1.88 -10.65
CA THR A 595 -11.48 0.44 -10.60
C THR A 595 -11.43 -0.14 -12.01
N THR A 596 -10.62 -1.16 -12.25
CA THR A 596 -10.64 -1.92 -13.52
C THR A 596 -12.00 -2.60 -13.71
N THR A 597 -12.43 -2.76 -14.96
CA THR A 597 -13.67 -3.47 -15.29
C THR A 597 -13.69 -3.96 -16.73
N VAL A 598 -14.61 -4.86 -17.06
CA VAL A 598 -14.89 -5.31 -18.42
C VAL A 598 -16.36 -5.07 -18.75
N VAL A 599 -16.63 -4.40 -19.87
CA VAL A 599 -17.99 -4.11 -20.34
C VAL A 599 -18.12 -4.47 -21.82
N ASP A 600 -18.90 -5.52 -22.08
CA ASP A 600 -19.11 -6.10 -23.42
C ASP A 600 -17.80 -6.59 -24.06
N GLY A 601 -16.99 -7.36 -23.31
CA GLY A 601 -15.67 -7.85 -23.73
C GLY A 601 -14.55 -6.81 -23.77
N VAL A 602 -14.87 -5.52 -23.61
CA VAL A 602 -13.88 -4.44 -23.63
C VAL A 602 -13.42 -4.11 -22.21
N GLN A 603 -12.12 -4.29 -21.95
CA GLN A 603 -11.45 -3.87 -20.72
C GLN A 603 -11.32 -2.35 -20.67
N GLY A 604 -11.31 -1.80 -19.45
CA GLY A 604 -11.12 -0.38 -19.16
C GLY A 604 -11.31 -0.13 -17.68
N VAL A 605 -11.73 1.09 -17.32
CA VAL A 605 -12.01 1.47 -15.93
C VAL A 605 -13.44 1.94 -15.71
N GLU A 606 -13.89 1.90 -14.47
CA GLU A 606 -15.12 2.54 -14.02
C GLU A 606 -14.93 3.47 -12.83
N VAL A 607 -15.64 4.59 -12.86
CA VAL A 607 -15.45 5.70 -11.92
C VAL A 607 -16.37 5.61 -10.71
N SER A 608 -15.80 5.83 -9.52
CA SER A 608 -16.46 5.97 -8.22
C SER A 608 -16.70 7.46 -7.89
N ASN A 609 -16.72 7.87 -6.62
CA ASN A 609 -16.90 9.27 -6.22
C ASN A 609 -15.55 9.98 -5.97
N PHE A 610 -15.01 10.66 -6.98
CA PHE A 610 -13.75 11.39 -6.81
C PHE A 610 -13.89 12.75 -6.10
N ASP A 611 -15.08 13.36 -6.10
CA ASP A 611 -15.30 14.64 -5.42
C ASP A 611 -16.80 14.91 -5.17
N SER A 612 -17.24 14.70 -3.94
CA SER A 612 -18.64 14.98 -3.53
C SER A 612 -18.99 16.47 -3.42
N GLN A 613 -17.99 17.36 -3.50
CA GLN A 613 -18.07 18.79 -3.23
C GLN A 613 -18.02 19.67 -4.49
N LYS A 614 -17.42 19.19 -5.59
CA LYS A 614 -17.32 19.92 -6.85
C LYS A 614 -18.69 20.29 -7.44
N THR A 615 -18.77 21.50 -8.00
CA THR A 615 -19.97 22.04 -8.68
C THR A 615 -20.08 21.61 -10.14
N THR A 616 -18.95 21.23 -10.75
CA THR A 616 -18.84 20.63 -12.08
C THR A 616 -17.97 19.38 -11.98
N ILE A 617 -18.41 18.28 -12.58
CA ILE A 617 -17.64 17.04 -12.70
C ILE A 617 -17.59 16.63 -14.17
N THR A 618 -16.40 16.29 -14.64
CA THR A 618 -16.14 15.70 -15.95
C THR A 618 -15.60 14.30 -15.74
N ILE A 619 -16.27 13.31 -16.33
CA ILE A 619 -15.77 11.95 -16.47
C ILE A 619 -15.09 11.90 -17.84
N PRO A 620 -13.75 11.76 -17.91
CA PRO A 620 -13.00 11.93 -19.14
C PRO A 620 -13.20 10.74 -20.10
N ASP A 621 -12.63 10.85 -21.29
CA ASP A 621 -12.70 9.83 -22.33
C ASP A 621 -11.74 8.66 -22.03
N TYR A 622 -10.58 9.00 -21.43
CA TYR A 622 -9.54 8.11 -20.93
C TYR A 622 -9.00 8.67 -19.61
N ILE A 623 -8.28 7.85 -18.86
CA ILE A 623 -7.35 8.29 -17.81
C ILE A 623 -6.00 7.59 -18.02
N THR A 624 -4.94 8.17 -17.49
CA THR A 624 -3.63 7.52 -17.39
C THR A 624 -3.47 6.97 -15.97
N ILE A 625 -3.28 5.66 -15.81
CA ILE A 625 -2.89 5.04 -14.54
C ILE A 625 -1.52 4.41 -14.78
N LYS A 626 -0.52 4.76 -13.96
CA LYS A 626 0.86 4.23 -14.03
C LYS A 626 1.39 4.22 -15.48
N GLY A 627 1.36 5.39 -16.13
CA GLY A 627 1.76 5.61 -17.54
C GLY A 627 0.80 5.10 -18.62
N LYS A 628 -0.13 4.18 -18.31
CA LYS A 628 -0.97 3.48 -19.29
C LYS A 628 -2.36 4.13 -19.47
N LYS A 629 -2.75 4.42 -20.71
CA LYS A 629 -4.00 5.14 -21.07
C LYS A 629 -5.22 4.19 -21.13
N TYR A 630 -6.03 4.16 -20.08
CA TYR A 630 -7.23 3.31 -19.96
C TYR A 630 -8.51 4.05 -20.38
N PRO A 631 -9.42 3.44 -21.17
CA PRO A 631 -10.71 4.05 -21.51
C PRO A 631 -11.68 4.00 -20.32
N VAL A 632 -12.36 5.11 -20.02
CA VAL A 632 -13.42 5.12 -18.98
C VAL A 632 -14.71 4.56 -19.58
N ILE A 633 -15.09 3.35 -19.16
CA ILE A 633 -16.17 2.55 -19.77
C ILE A 633 -17.40 2.33 -18.88
N SER A 634 -17.32 2.58 -17.57
CA SER A 634 -18.49 2.49 -16.68
C SER A 634 -18.49 3.54 -15.56
N ILE A 635 -19.63 3.67 -14.89
CA ILE A 635 -19.86 4.55 -13.73
C ILE A 635 -20.48 3.69 -12.65
N GLN A 636 -19.89 3.67 -11.46
CA GLN A 636 -20.26 2.74 -10.37
C GLN A 636 -21.67 2.97 -9.81
N SER A 637 -22.19 1.97 -9.10
CA SER A 637 -23.48 2.07 -8.40
C SER A 637 -23.40 3.14 -7.32
N ASN A 638 -24.32 4.09 -7.32
CA ASN A 638 -24.31 5.27 -6.44
C ASN A 638 -23.10 6.22 -6.57
N ALA A 639 -22.26 6.12 -7.61
CA ALA A 639 -20.97 6.83 -7.73
C ALA A 639 -20.98 8.34 -7.40
N PHE A 640 -22.06 9.06 -7.71
CA PHE A 640 -22.24 10.47 -7.37
C PHE A 640 -23.55 10.71 -6.61
N ALA A 641 -24.13 9.67 -5.99
CA ALA A 641 -25.42 9.78 -5.30
C ALA A 641 -25.38 10.82 -4.17
N LYS A 642 -26.48 11.57 -4.04
CA LYS A 642 -26.68 12.65 -3.07
C LYS A 642 -25.67 13.82 -3.18
N CYS A 643 -24.85 13.94 -4.23
CA CYS A 643 -23.90 15.07 -4.38
C CYS A 643 -24.63 16.43 -4.35
N LYS A 644 -24.56 17.12 -3.20
CA LYS A 644 -25.41 18.30 -2.89
C LYS A 644 -24.98 19.57 -3.61
N LYS A 645 -23.70 19.66 -4.01
CA LYS A 645 -23.09 20.82 -4.69
C LYS A 645 -23.07 20.69 -6.23
N LEU A 646 -23.09 19.47 -6.77
CA LEU A 646 -22.99 19.18 -8.20
C LEU A 646 -24.10 19.85 -9.04
N THR A 647 -23.70 20.62 -10.07
CA THR A 647 -24.59 21.37 -10.98
C THR A 647 -24.44 21.00 -12.46
N LYS A 648 -23.24 20.59 -12.90
CA LYS A 648 -22.89 20.21 -14.28
C LYS A 648 -22.16 18.86 -14.26
N MET A 649 -22.60 17.94 -15.12
CA MET A 649 -21.98 16.63 -15.36
C MET A 649 -21.58 16.52 -16.83
N VAL A 650 -20.38 16.03 -17.12
CA VAL A 650 -19.93 15.65 -18.47
C VAL A 650 -19.54 14.17 -18.45
N ILE A 651 -20.09 13.38 -19.37
CA ILE A 651 -19.86 11.93 -19.48
C ILE A 651 -19.11 11.64 -20.79
N GLY A 652 -17.90 11.11 -20.70
CA GLY A 652 -16.99 10.87 -21.82
C GLY A 652 -17.49 9.91 -22.91
N LYS A 653 -16.81 9.93 -24.07
CA LYS A 653 -17.15 9.22 -25.32
C LYS A 653 -17.02 7.70 -25.22
N ASN A 654 -16.26 7.20 -24.24
CA ASN A 654 -16.03 5.78 -24.01
C ASN A 654 -17.02 5.08 -23.08
N VAL A 655 -17.81 5.81 -22.28
CA VAL A 655 -18.70 5.22 -21.28
C VAL A 655 -19.77 4.33 -21.93
N ARG A 656 -19.72 3.02 -21.64
CA ARG A 656 -20.65 1.98 -22.10
C ARG A 656 -21.78 1.74 -21.12
N ARG A 657 -21.52 1.88 -19.81
CA ARG A 657 -22.44 1.52 -18.72
C ARG A 657 -22.56 2.63 -17.67
N ILE A 658 -23.73 2.78 -17.09
CA ILE A 658 -24.02 3.66 -15.96
C ILE A 658 -24.81 2.81 -14.96
N LYS A 659 -24.19 2.38 -13.86
CA LYS A 659 -24.83 1.45 -12.91
C LYS A 659 -25.97 2.13 -12.10
N ALA A 660 -26.67 1.35 -11.28
CA ALA A 660 -27.89 1.80 -10.60
C ALA A 660 -27.61 2.99 -9.67
N LYS A 661 -28.58 3.90 -9.55
CA LYS A 661 -28.51 5.10 -8.69
C LYS A 661 -27.29 6.04 -8.89
N ALA A 662 -26.50 5.92 -9.97
CA ALA A 662 -25.23 6.66 -10.17
C ALA A 662 -25.27 8.16 -9.83
N PHE A 663 -26.30 8.91 -10.25
CA PHE A 663 -26.51 10.33 -9.95
C PHE A 663 -27.78 10.57 -9.09
N TYR A 664 -28.19 9.57 -8.29
CA TYR A 664 -29.44 9.59 -7.54
C TYR A 664 -29.49 10.76 -6.54
N ASN A 665 -30.59 11.51 -6.52
CA ASN A 665 -30.80 12.67 -5.65
C ASN A 665 -29.73 13.78 -5.75
N CYS A 666 -29.06 13.94 -6.89
CA CYS A 666 -28.25 15.13 -7.20
C CYS A 666 -29.16 16.35 -7.47
N LYS A 667 -29.85 16.85 -6.43
CA LYS A 667 -30.94 17.85 -6.57
C LYS A 667 -30.53 19.14 -7.31
N LYS A 668 -29.25 19.53 -7.26
CA LYS A 668 -28.71 20.72 -7.95
C LYS A 668 -28.21 20.45 -9.38
N LEU A 669 -28.15 19.20 -9.86
CA LEU A 669 -27.64 18.83 -11.19
C LEU A 669 -28.57 19.32 -12.29
N LYS A 670 -28.26 20.50 -12.85
CA LYS A 670 -29.03 21.23 -13.86
C LYS A 670 -28.64 20.87 -15.29
N THR A 671 -27.36 20.55 -15.53
CA THR A 671 -26.79 20.34 -16.87
C THR A 671 -26.09 18.99 -16.95
N ILE A 672 -26.42 18.19 -17.96
CA ILE A 672 -25.72 16.94 -18.27
C ILE A 672 -25.30 16.98 -19.74
N VAL A 673 -24.04 16.71 -20.03
CA VAL A 673 -23.50 16.55 -21.39
C VAL A 673 -23.06 15.10 -21.54
N ILE A 674 -23.50 14.43 -22.59
CA ILE A 674 -23.17 13.03 -22.86
C ILE A 674 -22.40 12.99 -24.18
N LYS A 675 -21.09 12.68 -24.15
CA LYS A 675 -20.27 12.45 -25.36
C LYS A 675 -20.51 11.03 -25.93
N THR A 676 -20.81 10.03 -25.10
CA THR A 676 -20.93 8.60 -25.53
C THR A 676 -22.13 8.27 -26.42
N LYS A 677 -21.87 7.49 -27.48
CA LYS A 677 -22.87 6.82 -28.34
C LYS A 677 -23.14 5.34 -27.94
N LYS A 678 -22.52 4.83 -26.87
CA LYS A 678 -22.39 3.39 -26.55
C LYS A 678 -23.44 2.85 -25.54
N LEU A 679 -24.35 3.70 -25.05
CA LEU A 679 -25.36 3.33 -24.04
C LEU A 679 -26.55 2.57 -24.64
N THR A 680 -27.10 1.62 -23.87
CA THR A 680 -28.29 0.84 -24.24
C THR A 680 -29.26 0.70 -23.06
N MET A 681 -30.48 0.21 -23.31
CA MET A 681 -31.50 -0.02 -22.27
C MET A 681 -31.01 -0.92 -21.13
N LYS A 682 -30.19 -1.95 -21.43
CA LYS A 682 -29.60 -2.86 -20.42
C LYS A 682 -28.44 -2.23 -19.64
N ARG A 683 -27.82 -1.15 -20.15
CA ARG A 683 -26.59 -0.56 -19.62
C ARG A 683 -26.79 0.73 -18.81
N VAL A 684 -28.02 1.23 -18.66
CA VAL A 684 -28.34 2.37 -17.77
C VAL A 684 -29.24 1.90 -16.64
N GLY A 685 -28.69 1.85 -15.43
CA GLY A 685 -29.31 1.22 -14.27
C GLY A 685 -30.55 1.94 -13.73
N LYS A 686 -31.40 1.17 -13.02
CA LYS A 686 -32.62 1.65 -12.38
C LYS A 686 -32.31 2.85 -11.45
N LYS A 687 -33.09 3.93 -11.58
CA LYS A 687 -32.94 5.21 -10.85
C LYS A 687 -31.59 5.94 -11.02
N ALA A 688 -30.75 5.60 -12.01
CA ALA A 688 -29.44 6.25 -12.26
C ALA A 688 -29.47 7.79 -12.30
N PHE A 689 -30.56 8.41 -12.76
CA PHE A 689 -30.77 9.86 -12.82
C PHE A 689 -32.02 10.33 -12.04
N ALA A 690 -32.60 9.50 -11.17
CA ALA A 690 -33.77 9.91 -10.40
C ALA A 690 -33.39 10.94 -9.33
N GLY A 691 -34.18 12.01 -9.18
CA GLY A 691 -33.93 13.07 -8.20
C GLY A 691 -32.92 14.16 -8.62
N ILE A 692 -32.52 14.20 -9.90
CA ILE A 692 -31.83 15.39 -10.48
C ILE A 692 -32.79 16.57 -10.65
N TYR A 693 -32.30 17.74 -11.07
CA TYR A 693 -33.11 18.94 -11.23
C TYR A 693 -34.29 18.75 -12.21
N LYS A 694 -35.50 19.14 -11.80
CA LYS A 694 -36.76 18.85 -12.52
C LYS A 694 -36.86 19.41 -13.95
N LYS A 695 -36.10 20.47 -14.29
CA LYS A 695 -35.99 21.06 -15.64
C LYS A 695 -34.58 20.86 -16.25
N ALA A 696 -33.84 19.80 -15.86
CA ALA A 696 -32.47 19.59 -16.32
C ALA A 696 -32.32 19.62 -17.85
N LYS A 697 -31.19 20.17 -18.31
CA LYS A 697 -30.78 20.27 -19.71
C LYS A 697 -29.78 19.14 -20.00
N ILE A 698 -30.22 18.10 -20.68
CA ILE A 698 -29.35 17.02 -21.16
C ILE A 698 -29.04 17.27 -22.64
N THR A 699 -27.75 17.31 -22.97
CA THR A 699 -27.27 17.53 -24.34
C THR A 699 -26.63 16.24 -24.86
N LEU A 700 -27.11 15.77 -26.01
CA LEU A 700 -26.55 14.63 -26.76
C LEU A 700 -25.46 15.11 -27.74
N PRO A 701 -24.61 14.22 -28.28
CA PRO A 701 -23.57 14.60 -29.23
C PRO A 701 -24.12 15.31 -30.47
N LYS A 702 -23.47 16.42 -30.86
CA LYS A 702 -23.70 17.09 -32.15
C LYS A 702 -23.32 16.17 -33.32
N GLY A 703 -23.87 16.43 -34.51
CA GLY A 703 -23.52 15.79 -35.79
C GLY A 703 -23.88 14.30 -35.94
N GLY A 704 -23.61 13.47 -34.94
CA GLY A 704 -23.55 12.01 -35.07
C GLY A 704 -24.70 11.22 -34.45
N PHE A 705 -25.93 11.73 -34.50
CA PHE A 705 -27.13 11.10 -33.91
C PHE A 705 -28.37 11.24 -34.83
N SER A 706 -28.79 10.15 -35.46
CA SER A 706 -30.03 10.08 -36.25
C SER A 706 -31.29 10.30 -35.40
N LYS A 707 -32.41 10.65 -36.06
CA LYS A 707 -33.74 10.81 -35.42
C LYS A 707 -34.14 9.58 -34.58
N LYS A 708 -33.83 8.36 -35.08
CA LYS A 708 -34.04 7.07 -34.40
C LYS A 708 -33.16 6.92 -33.16
N GLN A 709 -31.86 7.22 -33.25
CA GLN A 709 -30.94 7.15 -32.11
C GLN A 709 -31.28 8.19 -31.03
N LYS A 710 -31.69 9.42 -31.40
CA LYS A 710 -32.15 10.43 -30.42
C LYS A 710 -33.40 9.97 -29.66
N ALA A 711 -34.35 9.34 -30.35
CA ALA A 711 -35.52 8.73 -29.71
C ALA A 711 -35.14 7.57 -28.78
N ALA A 712 -34.21 6.71 -29.18
CA ALA A 712 -33.69 5.61 -28.35
C ALA A 712 -32.99 6.13 -27.08
N TYR A 713 -32.09 7.10 -27.20
CA TYR A 713 -31.43 7.73 -26.05
C TYR A 713 -32.43 8.44 -25.12
N LYS A 714 -33.47 9.08 -25.67
CA LYS A 714 -34.57 9.62 -24.88
C LYS A 714 -35.27 8.53 -24.08
N LYS A 715 -35.57 7.35 -24.66
CA LYS A 715 -36.15 6.19 -23.95
C LYS A 715 -35.22 5.68 -22.84
N ILE A 716 -33.93 5.49 -23.14
CA ILE A 716 -32.90 5.03 -22.20
C ILE A 716 -32.79 5.97 -20.99
N LEU A 717 -32.68 7.29 -21.22
CA LEU A 717 -32.57 8.28 -20.15
C LEU A 717 -33.85 8.40 -19.31
N ARG A 718 -35.04 8.25 -19.92
CA ARG A 718 -36.30 8.18 -19.16
C ARG A 718 -36.36 6.93 -18.27
N ALA A 719 -35.92 5.76 -18.76
CA ALA A 719 -35.83 4.54 -17.96
C ALA A 719 -34.80 4.64 -16.82
N GLY A 720 -33.68 5.33 -17.06
CA GLY A 720 -32.72 5.70 -16.02
C GLY A 720 -33.25 6.68 -14.96
N GLY A 721 -34.45 7.24 -15.14
CA GLY A 721 -35.13 8.09 -14.14
C GLY A 721 -35.10 9.59 -14.41
N VAL A 722 -34.66 10.06 -15.59
CA VAL A 722 -34.68 11.48 -15.95
C VAL A 722 -36.13 11.98 -16.06
N GLY A 723 -36.59 12.79 -15.09
CA GLY A 723 -37.98 13.23 -14.96
C GLY A 723 -38.56 13.96 -16.18
N LYS A 724 -39.87 13.76 -16.45
CA LYS A 724 -40.57 14.16 -17.69
C LYS A 724 -40.31 15.62 -18.15
N LYS A 725 -40.15 16.57 -17.22
CA LYS A 725 -39.95 18.01 -17.49
C LYS A 725 -38.50 18.42 -17.86
N ALA A 726 -37.55 17.49 -17.83
CA ALA A 726 -36.18 17.73 -18.31
C ALA A 726 -36.09 17.76 -19.84
N LYS A 727 -35.35 18.73 -20.39
CA LYS A 727 -35.11 18.92 -21.82
C LYS A 727 -33.90 18.09 -22.27
N ILE A 728 -34.14 17.07 -23.10
CA ILE A 728 -33.11 16.25 -23.76
C ILE A 728 -33.06 16.72 -25.23
N LYS A 729 -31.89 17.14 -25.73
CA LYS A 729 -31.72 17.65 -27.11
C LYS A 729 -30.44 17.18 -27.78
#